data_AF-A0A4Q7YNL0-F1
#
_entry.id   AF-A0A4Q7YNL0-F1
#
_cell.length_a   1.000
_cell.length_b   1.000
_cell.length_c   1.000
_cell.angle_alpha   90.00
_cell.angle_beta   90.00
_cell.angle_gamma   90.00
#
_symmetry.space_group_name_H-M   'P 1'
#
loop_
_entity.id
_entity.type
_entity.pdbx_description
1 polymer ?
#
loop_
_entity_poly.entity_id
_entity_poly.type
_entity_poly.pdbx_seq_one_letter_code
_entity_poly.pdbx_strand_id
1 'polypeptide(L)'
;MIKKPGSAIDPLWYKDAIIYELPVKAFADSNGDGIGDFPGLMGKLDYLQDLGITCIWLLPFFPSPLRDDGYDIANYVDINPHYGTLNEFKAFLNAAHQRGMQVMIELVINHTSDQHPWFQAARRAPAGSPERDMYVWSDTDRLFSGVRIIFTDTEKSNWTWDDEAGAYYWHRFFSHQPDLNFDNPRVLDEVLRAMRLWFDMGVDGLRLDAIPYLVERDGTSCENLDETHQVIRKIRQAIDAEYENRLVLAEANMWPADVRPYFGDGDECHMAFHFPLMPRIYMALRQEDRLPITEIMAQTPEIPENCQWGLFLRNHDELTLEMVTDDERDYMYFAYSADPRMRINVGIRRRLAPLVDNNRRRIELLNSILFSFPGTPILYYGDEIGMGDNIYLGDRNGVRTPMQWNGDRNAGFSRCVPAKLYSPVIMDPIWGYQAINVEAQESDTSSLLHWTRNMIALRKLFQVFGRGTLEFLKSENRKVLAYIREYRGERVLCVANLSRFAQPVSLDLDRWEGMVPVEMLGYVPFPIIKKGLYSLTLGPYAFLWLEFQDAPKRELTVPTAAPEVVIPADDMAGVLSGPGLELLQESVLPKYLSQQRWFGSKARTIQNVIVADWVSLPIEGTTLLIVDVCYTDGEPDRYTVPVALRFDVGDVTHNHVLGNVRCTADGATGLLLDALSLEELRSSMLAIIRDGTSLTGLHGRLLGSPGKGLDNAYSIAPSRLSAAEQSNSSILFGDSLILKLFRRVEEGINPDVEIGRALTEDAAFANIPAFAGQIIYKADANGDRPERHYVIALLQGQVHNRGDGWTWTLDELTKINLTNEKSIVEYLDAARLLAIRTAQMHMALANLQSEDFAAQPASSEKLIADADRLRAQIRVTLSLLRQKFGDLGDENVVPAASLLAQRDRMTAIADRLASIPPELAGQWIRIHGDYHLGQVLRTENDFTILDFEGEPVKALEERRKRQSPLRDVAGMLRSFSYVAAAFAHVHPEAASWINSWERSVHEIYLDTYISNLRLPLTGATQAMLAAYLLEKALYELQYELNHRPDWLMIPLQGILQLIAEAPPSS
;
A
#
# COMPACT_ATOMS: atom_id res chain seq x y z
N MET A 1 45.13 -8.91 -24.41
CA MET A 1 44.14 -7.82 -24.24
C MET A 1 44.46 -7.10 -22.95
N ILE A 2 44.53 -5.76 -22.94
CA ILE A 2 44.94 -4.99 -21.77
C ILE A 2 43.68 -4.38 -21.14
N LYS A 3 43.26 -4.94 -19.99
CA LYS A 3 42.20 -4.37 -19.16
C LYS A 3 42.64 -2.99 -18.67
N LYS A 4 41.93 -1.94 -19.07
CA LYS A 4 42.21 -0.58 -18.61
C LYS A 4 41.71 -0.39 -17.16
N PRO A 5 42.45 0.33 -16.30
CA PRO A 5 41.95 0.72 -14.98
C PRO A 5 40.63 1.47 -15.12
N GLY A 6 39.58 1.05 -14.41
CA GLY A 6 38.26 1.71 -14.41
C GLY A 6 37.14 1.00 -15.16
N SER A 7 37.45 0.10 -16.10
CA SER A 7 36.44 -0.66 -16.84
C SER A 7 35.75 -1.71 -15.97
N ALA A 8 34.43 -1.87 -16.14
CA ALA A 8 33.62 -2.79 -15.36
C ALA A 8 34.17 -4.23 -15.41
N ILE A 9 34.09 -4.95 -14.28
CA ILE A 9 34.60 -6.32 -14.18
C ILE A 9 33.57 -7.34 -14.68
N ASP A 10 32.28 -7.05 -14.50
CA ASP A 10 31.17 -7.85 -14.98
C ASP A 10 30.94 -7.62 -16.48
N PRO A 11 30.96 -8.65 -17.35
CA PRO A 11 30.61 -8.52 -18.77
C PRO A 11 29.16 -8.07 -19.01
N LEU A 12 28.27 -8.21 -18.01
CA LEU A 12 26.86 -7.83 -18.09
C LEU A 12 26.53 -6.60 -17.24
N TRP A 13 27.52 -5.77 -16.90
CA TRP A 13 27.37 -4.60 -16.03
C TRP A 13 26.21 -3.67 -16.44
N TYR A 14 25.97 -3.55 -17.75
CA TYR A 14 24.91 -2.72 -18.31
C TYR A 14 23.49 -3.17 -17.92
N LYS A 15 23.30 -4.43 -17.51
CA LYS A 15 21.99 -4.93 -17.03
C LYS A 15 21.58 -4.33 -15.69
N ASP A 16 22.55 -3.98 -14.86
CA ASP A 16 22.32 -3.39 -13.54
C ASP A 16 22.53 -1.87 -13.52
N ALA A 17 22.93 -1.29 -14.65
CA ALA A 17 23.26 0.12 -14.73
C ALA A 17 22.05 1.03 -14.50
N ILE A 18 22.35 2.26 -14.10
CA ILE A 18 21.45 3.42 -14.15
C ILE A 18 22.13 4.43 -15.07
N ILE A 19 21.58 4.61 -16.27
CA ILE A 19 22.17 5.46 -17.30
C ILE A 19 21.60 6.88 -17.14
N TYR A 20 22.46 7.88 -17.28
CA TYR A 20 22.06 9.29 -17.26
C TYR A 20 22.49 9.96 -18.57
N GLU A 21 21.51 10.34 -19.37
CA GLU A 21 21.66 11.01 -20.66
C GLU A 21 21.85 12.52 -20.45
N LEU A 22 22.97 13.06 -20.91
CA LEU A 22 23.25 14.50 -20.84
C LEU A 22 24.02 15.05 -22.06
N PRO A 23 23.73 16.31 -22.48
CA PRO A 23 24.60 17.09 -23.34
C PRO A 23 25.67 17.81 -22.53
N VAL A 24 26.95 17.70 -22.92
CA VAL A 24 28.06 18.44 -22.27
C VAL A 24 27.78 19.94 -22.26
N LYS A 25 27.33 20.49 -23.40
CA LYS A 25 26.99 21.91 -23.58
C LYS A 25 25.94 22.46 -22.60
N ALA A 26 25.10 21.61 -22.02
CA ALA A 26 23.95 22.02 -21.22
C ALA A 26 24.15 21.80 -19.73
N PHE A 27 25.21 21.08 -19.32
CA PHE A 27 25.30 20.59 -17.95
C PHE A 27 25.96 21.58 -17.00
N ALA A 28 27.18 22.05 -17.29
CA ALA A 28 27.86 23.08 -16.50
C ALA A 28 28.97 23.77 -17.30
N ASP A 29 29.02 25.10 -17.26
CA ASP A 29 30.05 25.93 -17.87
C ASP A 29 31.10 26.32 -16.83
N SER A 30 32.36 25.94 -17.04
CA SER A 30 33.46 26.20 -16.10
C SER A 30 34.25 27.47 -16.45
N ASN A 31 34.22 27.91 -17.71
CA ASN A 31 35.07 28.98 -18.21
C ASN A 31 34.33 30.34 -18.37
N GLY A 32 33.00 30.33 -18.26
CA GLY A 32 32.13 31.50 -18.30
C GLY A 32 31.84 32.02 -19.71
N ASP A 33 31.99 31.21 -20.76
CA ASP A 33 31.68 31.58 -22.14
C ASP A 33 30.20 31.43 -22.53
N GLY A 34 29.42 30.72 -21.71
CA GLY A 34 27.99 30.48 -21.89
C GLY A 34 27.65 29.09 -22.46
N ILE A 35 28.63 28.20 -22.63
CA ILE A 35 28.50 26.83 -23.14
C ILE A 35 29.10 25.87 -22.11
N GLY A 36 28.42 24.75 -21.85
CA GLY A 36 28.94 23.72 -20.95
C GLY A 36 30.14 22.97 -21.53
N ASP A 37 31.06 22.56 -20.68
CA ASP A 37 32.35 21.99 -21.06
C ASP A 37 32.76 20.78 -20.18
N PHE A 38 33.76 20.00 -20.63
CA PHE A 38 34.21 18.81 -19.89
C PHE A 38 34.74 19.12 -18.48
N PRO A 39 35.53 20.17 -18.23
CA PRO A 39 35.91 20.56 -16.88
C PRO A 39 34.69 20.88 -15.98
N GLY A 40 33.67 21.55 -16.52
CA GLY A 40 32.41 21.84 -15.83
C GLY A 40 31.64 20.58 -15.48
N LEU A 41 31.46 19.67 -16.45
CA LEU A 41 30.85 18.37 -16.22
C LEU A 41 31.62 17.54 -15.19
N MET A 42 32.96 17.52 -15.27
CA MET A 42 33.83 16.86 -14.30
C MET A 42 33.60 17.41 -12.88
N GLY A 43 33.40 18.73 -12.75
CA GLY A 43 33.06 19.38 -11.48
C GLY A 43 31.68 19.03 -10.92
N LYS A 44 30.84 18.31 -11.67
CA LYS A 44 29.50 17.86 -11.27
C LYS A 44 29.38 16.34 -11.13
N LEU A 45 30.49 15.61 -11.21
CA LEU A 45 30.48 14.15 -11.03
C LEU A 45 30.04 13.71 -9.64
N ASP A 46 30.29 14.51 -8.60
CA ASP A 46 29.85 14.19 -7.24
C ASP A 46 28.31 14.20 -7.14
N TYR A 47 27.64 15.14 -7.81
CA TYR A 47 26.18 15.15 -7.93
C TYR A 47 25.62 13.88 -8.59
N LEU A 48 26.23 13.45 -9.70
CA LEU A 48 25.80 12.24 -10.41
C LEU A 48 26.05 10.98 -9.58
N GLN A 49 27.17 10.93 -8.86
CA GLN A 49 27.49 9.85 -7.94
C GLN A 49 26.48 9.79 -6.78
N ASP A 50 26.17 10.94 -6.17
CA ASP A 50 25.22 11.06 -5.07
C ASP A 50 23.78 10.76 -5.50
N LEU A 51 23.41 11.03 -6.76
CA LEU A 51 22.14 10.61 -7.35
C LEU A 51 22.08 9.08 -7.54
N GLY A 52 23.22 8.41 -7.60
CA GLY A 52 23.33 6.95 -7.70
C GLY A 52 23.58 6.42 -9.11
N ILE A 53 23.86 7.32 -10.07
CA ILE A 53 24.14 7.00 -11.47
C ILE A 53 25.37 6.09 -11.57
N THR A 54 25.33 5.14 -12.49
CA THR A 54 26.44 4.20 -12.73
C THR A 54 26.98 4.28 -14.15
N CYS A 55 26.26 4.89 -15.08
CA CYS A 55 26.72 5.12 -16.44
C CYS A 55 26.29 6.50 -16.94
N ILE A 56 27.21 7.27 -17.47
CA ILE A 56 26.92 8.56 -18.10
C ILE A 56 26.87 8.34 -19.60
N TRP A 57 25.76 8.71 -20.24
CA TRP A 57 25.64 8.76 -21.69
C TRP A 57 25.79 10.20 -22.16
N LEU A 58 26.85 10.44 -22.92
CA LEU A 58 27.14 11.75 -23.50
C LEU A 58 26.57 11.83 -24.92
N LEU A 59 25.72 12.84 -25.15
CA LEU A 59 25.32 13.28 -26.49
C LEU A 59 26.53 13.77 -27.31
N PRO A 60 26.40 13.96 -28.64
CA PRO A 60 27.56 14.17 -29.49
C PRO A 60 28.36 15.41 -29.08
N PHE A 61 29.66 15.21 -28.85
CA PHE A 61 30.60 16.27 -28.44
C PHE A 61 31.72 16.50 -29.47
N PHE A 62 31.59 15.90 -30.65
CA PHE A 62 32.57 15.99 -31.73
C PHE A 62 32.55 17.37 -32.41
N PRO A 63 33.63 17.77 -33.11
CA PRO A 63 33.57 18.90 -34.02
C PRO A 63 32.43 18.72 -35.03
N SER A 64 31.57 19.72 -35.06
CA SER A 64 30.35 19.75 -35.85
C SER A 64 29.96 21.23 -36.09
N PRO A 65 29.31 21.56 -37.21
CA PRO A 65 28.72 22.88 -37.42
C PRO A 65 27.43 23.09 -36.60
N LEU A 66 26.98 22.08 -35.84
CA LEU A 66 25.84 22.07 -34.92
C LEU A 66 24.50 22.37 -35.63
N ARG A 67 24.36 21.96 -36.89
CA ARG A 67 23.11 22.16 -37.65
C ARG A 67 22.05 21.13 -37.27
N ASP A 68 22.48 19.97 -36.76
CA ASP A 68 21.65 19.01 -36.04
C ASP A 68 22.26 18.72 -34.66
N ASP A 69 22.67 19.80 -33.99
CA ASP A 69 23.13 19.78 -32.61
C ASP A 69 24.28 18.81 -32.27
N GLY A 70 25.15 18.52 -33.24
CA GLY A 70 26.30 17.64 -33.07
C GLY A 70 26.15 16.27 -33.73
N TYR A 71 24.94 15.88 -34.14
CA TYR A 71 24.71 14.64 -34.91
C TYR A 71 25.30 14.71 -36.32
N ASP A 72 25.45 15.91 -36.86
CA ASP A 72 26.23 16.22 -38.06
C ASP A 72 27.74 16.29 -37.75
N ILE A 73 28.38 15.12 -37.54
CA ILE A 73 29.80 15.03 -37.16
C ILE A 73 30.72 15.42 -38.33
N ALA A 74 31.62 16.39 -38.09
CA ALA A 74 32.65 16.81 -39.05
C ALA A 74 34.05 16.21 -38.76
N ASN A 75 34.25 15.64 -37.57
CA ASN A 75 35.47 14.90 -37.22
C ASN A 75 35.21 13.90 -36.08
N TYR A 76 35.29 12.60 -36.34
CA TYR A 76 35.04 11.54 -35.36
C TYR A 76 36.10 11.38 -34.26
N VAL A 77 37.29 11.95 -34.44
CA VAL A 77 38.48 11.63 -33.63
C VAL A 77 39.00 12.79 -32.79
N ASP A 78 38.18 13.83 -32.60
CA ASP A 78 38.52 15.01 -31.82
C ASP A 78 37.29 15.52 -31.02
N ILE A 79 37.51 16.54 -30.18
CA ILE A 79 36.48 17.18 -29.37
C ILE A 79 36.10 18.53 -29.99
N ASN A 80 34.81 18.90 -29.96
CA ASN A 80 34.39 20.24 -30.35
C ASN A 80 35.11 21.28 -29.48
N PRO A 81 35.78 22.30 -30.07
CA PRO A 81 36.54 23.29 -29.31
C PRO A 81 35.73 24.02 -28.23
N HIS A 82 34.40 24.09 -28.37
CA HIS A 82 33.52 24.67 -27.35
C HIS A 82 33.39 23.82 -26.08
N TYR A 83 33.64 22.51 -26.16
CA TYR A 83 33.47 21.59 -25.02
C TYR A 83 34.79 21.26 -24.33
N GLY A 84 35.92 21.64 -24.93
CA GLY A 84 37.27 21.42 -24.42
C GLY A 84 38.15 20.63 -25.38
N THR A 85 39.06 19.83 -24.82
CA THR A 85 40.10 19.09 -25.53
C THR A 85 40.04 17.60 -25.23
N LEU A 86 40.70 16.78 -26.05
CA LEU A 86 40.88 15.34 -25.79
C LEU A 86 41.50 15.04 -24.41
N ASN A 87 42.37 15.91 -23.90
CA ASN A 87 42.98 15.72 -22.58
C ASN A 87 41.98 15.97 -21.45
N GLU A 88 41.09 16.97 -21.59
CA GLU A 88 40.03 17.25 -20.62
C GLU A 88 38.97 16.15 -20.64
N PHE A 89 38.62 15.62 -21.81
CA PHE A 89 37.79 14.43 -21.92
C PHE A 89 38.40 13.23 -21.18
N LYS A 90 39.70 12.95 -21.39
CA LYS A 90 40.42 11.88 -20.66
C LYS A 90 40.43 12.11 -19.16
N ALA A 91 40.58 13.36 -18.71
CA ALA A 91 40.52 13.71 -17.29
C ALA A 91 39.13 13.42 -16.70
N PHE A 92 38.07 13.85 -17.41
CA PHE A 92 36.68 13.53 -17.07
C PHE A 92 36.44 12.01 -16.99
N LEU A 93 36.84 11.28 -18.03
CA LEU A 93 36.67 9.83 -18.12
C LEU A 93 37.32 9.11 -16.93
N ASN A 94 38.58 9.45 -16.62
CA ASN A 94 39.29 8.90 -15.46
C ASN A 94 38.60 9.27 -14.14
N ALA A 95 38.08 10.48 -14.00
CA ALA A 95 37.39 10.94 -12.80
C ALA A 95 36.03 10.24 -12.60
N ALA A 96 35.31 9.92 -13.69
CA ALA A 96 34.10 9.11 -13.67
C ALA A 96 34.40 7.67 -13.24
N HIS A 97 35.43 7.06 -13.83
CA HIS A 97 35.87 5.71 -13.46
C HIS A 97 36.34 5.60 -12.01
N GLN A 98 37.03 6.61 -11.47
CA GLN A 98 37.42 6.66 -10.06
C GLN A 98 36.21 6.63 -9.11
N ARG A 99 35.04 7.09 -9.58
CA ARG A 99 33.76 7.06 -8.86
C ARG A 99 32.92 5.82 -9.17
N GLY A 100 33.45 4.88 -9.96
CA GLY A 100 32.76 3.67 -10.36
C GLY A 100 31.70 3.87 -11.45
N MET A 101 31.69 5.02 -12.13
CA MET A 101 30.76 5.31 -13.22
C MET A 101 31.38 4.96 -14.58
N GLN A 102 30.67 4.19 -15.39
CA GLN A 102 31.00 3.96 -16.79
C GLN A 102 30.65 5.18 -17.65
N VAL A 103 31.28 5.32 -18.82
CA VAL A 103 30.97 6.37 -19.78
C VAL A 103 30.63 5.75 -21.13
N MET A 104 29.42 6.03 -21.60
CA MET A 104 28.95 5.74 -22.95
C MET A 104 28.91 7.04 -23.75
N ILE A 105 29.28 6.97 -25.03
CA ILE A 105 29.23 8.12 -25.94
C ILE A 105 28.35 7.81 -27.14
N GLU A 106 27.83 8.86 -27.74
CA GLU A 106 27.26 8.82 -29.08
C GLU A 106 28.29 8.49 -30.15
N LEU A 107 27.90 7.66 -31.12
CA LEU A 107 28.64 7.53 -32.37
C LEU A 107 27.66 7.38 -33.54
N VAL A 108 27.58 8.45 -34.34
CA VAL A 108 26.75 8.50 -35.55
C VAL A 108 27.47 7.81 -36.69
N ILE A 109 27.04 6.61 -37.04
CA ILE A 109 27.71 5.79 -38.06
C ILE A 109 26.99 5.78 -39.41
N ASN A 110 25.74 6.24 -39.48
CA ASN A 110 24.97 6.28 -40.72
C ASN A 110 25.45 7.37 -41.67
N HIS A 111 25.75 8.56 -41.14
CA HIS A 111 26.02 9.75 -41.94
C HIS A 111 27.09 10.62 -41.28
N THR A 112 27.63 11.58 -42.03
CA THR A 112 28.54 12.62 -41.52
C THR A 112 27.96 14.01 -41.80
N SER A 113 28.57 15.08 -41.29
CA SER A 113 28.33 16.42 -41.83
C SER A 113 28.78 16.54 -43.30
N ASP A 114 28.10 17.37 -44.09
CA ASP A 114 28.58 17.83 -45.40
C ASP A 114 29.92 18.59 -45.33
N GLN A 115 30.32 19.05 -44.14
CA GLN A 115 31.63 19.67 -43.89
C GLN A 115 32.72 18.64 -43.53
N HIS A 116 32.37 17.36 -43.36
CA HIS A 116 33.35 16.32 -43.06
C HIS A 116 34.40 16.24 -44.19
N PRO A 117 35.70 16.11 -43.87
CA PRO A 117 36.75 16.02 -44.89
C PRO A 117 36.51 14.92 -45.93
N TRP A 118 35.86 13.83 -45.55
CA TRP A 118 35.46 12.77 -46.47
C TRP A 118 34.46 13.26 -47.51
N PHE A 119 33.38 13.97 -47.12
CA PHE A 119 32.40 14.47 -48.09
C PHE A 119 33.00 15.54 -49.00
N GLN A 120 33.81 16.43 -48.43
CA GLN A 120 34.53 17.46 -49.19
C GLN A 120 35.49 16.85 -50.22
N ALA A 121 36.12 15.72 -49.91
CA ALA A 121 36.92 14.96 -50.86
C ALA A 121 36.02 14.25 -51.90
N ALA A 122 34.95 13.58 -51.45
CA ALA A 122 34.05 12.81 -52.30
C ALA A 122 33.38 13.68 -53.38
N ARG A 123 32.84 14.85 -53.02
CA ARG A 123 32.18 15.75 -53.97
C ARG A 123 33.11 16.30 -55.04
N ARG A 124 34.42 16.41 -54.74
CA ARG A 124 35.47 16.85 -55.69
C ARG A 124 36.07 15.70 -56.50
N ALA A 125 35.88 14.47 -56.05
CA ALA A 125 36.49 13.31 -56.68
C ALA A 125 35.67 12.85 -57.91
N PRO A 126 36.33 12.30 -58.94
CA PRO A 126 35.64 11.73 -60.09
C PRO A 126 34.68 10.60 -59.72
N ALA A 127 33.61 10.41 -60.50
CA ALA A 127 32.68 9.29 -60.33
C ALA A 127 33.40 7.92 -60.38
N GLY A 128 33.07 7.02 -59.44
CA GLY A 128 33.68 5.69 -59.30
C GLY A 128 35.09 5.68 -58.68
N SER A 129 35.54 6.78 -58.08
CA SER A 129 36.79 6.83 -57.33
C SER A 129 36.60 6.37 -55.88
N PRO A 130 37.63 5.80 -55.22
CA PRO A 130 37.53 5.36 -53.84
C PRO A 130 37.14 6.47 -52.85
N GLU A 131 37.46 7.73 -53.14
CA GLU A 131 37.05 8.89 -52.35
C GLU A 131 35.58 9.23 -52.58
N ARG A 132 35.09 9.14 -53.83
CA ARG A 132 33.68 9.37 -54.18
C ARG A 132 32.77 8.36 -53.49
N ASP A 133 33.17 7.09 -53.51
CA ASP A 133 32.40 5.94 -53.04
C ASP A 133 32.29 5.86 -51.52
N MET A 134 32.80 6.83 -50.76
CA MET A 134 32.54 6.96 -49.32
C MET A 134 31.08 7.32 -49.00
N TYR A 135 30.36 7.90 -49.98
CA TYR A 135 28.96 8.31 -49.87
C TYR A 135 28.15 7.71 -51.02
N VAL A 136 26.82 7.74 -50.88
CA VAL A 136 25.90 7.18 -51.87
C VAL A 136 25.52 8.25 -52.90
N TRP A 137 25.86 8.01 -54.18
CA TRP A 137 25.66 8.96 -55.29
C TRP A 137 24.74 8.40 -56.38
N SER A 138 24.04 9.28 -57.09
CA SER A 138 23.23 8.93 -58.25
C SER A 138 23.13 10.07 -59.25
N ASP A 139 23.06 9.76 -60.55
CA ASP A 139 22.79 10.75 -61.60
C ASP A 139 21.33 11.24 -61.58
N THR A 140 20.44 10.53 -60.88
CA THR A 140 19.01 10.86 -60.77
C THR A 140 18.50 10.67 -59.35
N ASP A 141 17.40 11.33 -58.99
CA ASP A 141 16.69 11.18 -57.71
C ASP A 141 15.71 9.99 -57.70
N ARG A 142 15.84 9.03 -58.63
CA ARG A 142 14.84 7.98 -58.86
C ARG A 142 15.11 6.65 -58.15
N LEU A 143 16.33 6.43 -57.68
CA LEU A 143 16.68 5.23 -56.92
C LEU A 143 16.04 5.28 -55.54
N PHE A 144 15.72 4.10 -55.00
CA PHE A 144 15.08 3.95 -53.68
C PHE A 144 13.71 4.64 -53.61
N SER A 145 12.96 4.58 -54.72
CA SER A 145 11.64 5.19 -54.80
C SER A 145 10.67 4.54 -53.81
N GLY A 146 9.95 5.37 -53.05
CA GLY A 146 8.98 4.93 -52.04
C GLY A 146 9.53 4.80 -50.62
N VAL A 147 10.83 5.00 -50.41
CA VAL A 147 11.41 5.16 -49.07
C VAL A 147 10.87 6.43 -48.43
N ARG A 148 10.47 6.35 -47.15
CA ARG A 148 9.90 7.48 -46.42
C ARG A 148 10.95 8.56 -46.14
N ILE A 149 10.49 9.81 -45.99
CA ILE A 149 11.28 10.94 -45.49
C ILE A 149 11.06 11.02 -43.98
N ILE A 150 12.12 11.08 -43.18
CA ILE A 150 12.03 11.14 -41.71
C ILE A 150 11.66 12.56 -41.26
N PHE A 151 12.43 13.57 -41.67
CA PHE A 151 12.20 14.97 -41.33
C PHE A 151 11.27 15.67 -42.33
N THR A 152 10.01 15.25 -42.34
CA THR A 152 8.97 15.70 -43.28
C THR A 152 8.71 17.20 -43.27
N ASP A 153 8.98 17.88 -42.15
CA ASP A 153 8.75 19.32 -42.01
C ASP A 153 9.82 20.16 -42.74
N THR A 154 10.98 19.56 -43.06
CA THR A 154 12.15 20.27 -43.62
C THR A 154 12.57 19.73 -44.98
N GLU A 155 12.71 18.40 -45.10
CA GLU A 155 13.23 17.77 -46.32
C GLU A 155 12.11 17.35 -47.27
N LYS A 156 12.33 17.56 -48.57
CA LYS A 156 11.36 17.22 -49.63
C LYS A 156 11.68 15.92 -50.34
N SER A 157 12.89 15.43 -50.17
CA SER A 157 13.47 14.26 -50.82
C SER A 157 14.61 13.76 -49.94
N ASN A 158 14.93 12.46 -50.04
CA ASN A 158 16.14 11.88 -49.48
C ASN A 158 17.34 12.00 -50.44
N TRP A 159 17.16 12.65 -51.59
CA TRP A 159 18.20 12.99 -52.55
C TRP A 159 18.35 14.49 -52.68
N THR A 160 19.58 14.99 -52.52
CA THR A 160 19.94 16.40 -52.77
C THR A 160 20.98 16.51 -53.87
N TRP A 161 20.80 17.47 -54.77
CA TRP A 161 21.75 17.76 -55.85
C TRP A 161 22.96 18.53 -55.32
N ASP A 162 24.17 18.05 -55.61
CA ASP A 162 25.41 18.76 -55.32
C ASP A 162 26.04 19.33 -56.60
N ASP A 163 26.12 20.67 -56.68
CA ASP A 163 26.62 21.38 -57.87
C ASP A 163 28.10 21.11 -58.19
N GLU A 164 28.93 20.86 -57.17
CA GLU A 164 30.37 20.59 -57.36
C GLU A 164 30.57 19.15 -57.87
N ALA A 165 29.75 18.23 -57.35
CA ALA A 165 29.77 16.83 -57.68
C ALA A 165 29.07 16.50 -59.01
N GLY A 166 28.16 17.38 -59.47
CA GLY A 166 27.32 17.17 -60.65
C GLY A 166 26.41 15.94 -60.56
N ALA A 167 25.99 15.58 -59.35
CA ALA A 167 25.18 14.39 -59.06
C ALA A 167 24.34 14.59 -57.79
N TYR A 168 23.34 13.74 -57.59
CA TYR A 168 22.60 13.64 -56.34
C TYR A 168 23.37 12.79 -55.33
N TYR A 169 23.29 13.15 -54.05
CA TYR A 169 23.72 12.30 -52.93
C TYR A 169 22.54 11.98 -52.01
N TRP A 170 22.62 10.81 -51.37
CA TRP A 170 21.59 10.31 -50.46
C TRP A 170 21.78 10.89 -49.05
N HIS A 171 20.66 11.16 -48.39
CA HIS A 171 20.59 11.50 -46.98
C HIS A 171 19.25 11.04 -46.39
N ARG A 172 19.27 10.36 -45.24
CA ARG A 172 18.04 9.97 -44.52
C ARG A 172 17.49 11.06 -43.62
N PHE A 173 18.39 11.93 -43.17
CA PHE A 173 18.12 13.06 -42.28
C PHE A 173 18.18 14.36 -43.08
N PHE A 174 18.80 15.42 -42.55
CA PHE A 174 18.93 16.66 -43.30
C PHE A 174 19.88 16.51 -44.49
N SER A 175 19.68 17.35 -45.50
CA SER A 175 20.56 17.45 -46.67
C SER A 175 22.03 17.69 -46.31
N HIS A 176 22.32 18.30 -45.16
CA HIS A 176 23.70 18.48 -44.68
C HIS A 176 24.27 17.31 -43.88
N GLN A 177 23.56 16.18 -43.87
CA GLN A 177 23.93 14.91 -43.27
C GLN A 177 24.02 13.82 -44.35
N PRO A 178 24.97 13.90 -45.30
CA PRO A 178 25.14 12.88 -46.34
C PRO A 178 25.45 11.50 -45.75
N ASP A 179 24.72 10.49 -46.23
CA ASP A 179 24.82 9.10 -45.76
C ASP A 179 26.09 8.41 -46.28
N LEU A 180 26.74 7.66 -45.38
CA LEU A 180 27.92 6.87 -45.67
C LEU A 180 27.53 5.59 -46.43
N ASN A 181 28.34 5.22 -47.41
CA ASN A 181 28.08 4.06 -48.26
C ASN A 181 28.65 2.77 -47.66
N PHE A 182 27.83 1.99 -46.95
CA PHE A 182 28.28 0.73 -46.32
C PHE A 182 28.52 -0.44 -47.30
N ASP A 183 28.17 -0.31 -48.59
CA ASP A 183 28.62 -1.26 -49.61
C ASP A 183 30.12 -1.11 -49.90
N ASN A 184 30.72 0.04 -49.55
CA ASN A 184 32.16 0.26 -49.61
C ASN A 184 32.82 -0.24 -48.31
N PRO A 185 33.64 -1.31 -48.35
CA PRO A 185 34.25 -1.88 -47.14
C PRO A 185 35.16 -0.88 -46.40
N ARG A 186 35.68 0.15 -47.09
CA ARG A 186 36.47 1.22 -46.45
C ARG A 186 35.67 2.02 -45.44
N VAL A 187 34.36 2.19 -45.64
CA VAL A 187 33.49 2.91 -44.70
C VAL A 187 33.46 2.17 -43.36
N LEU A 188 33.22 0.86 -43.38
CA LEU A 188 33.26 0.03 -42.17
C LEU A 188 34.64 0.08 -41.49
N ASP A 189 35.73 0.03 -42.26
CA ASP A 189 37.09 0.13 -41.71
C ASP A 189 37.35 1.47 -40.99
N GLU A 190 36.89 2.59 -41.56
CA GLU A 190 37.02 3.91 -40.94
C GLU A 190 36.12 4.07 -39.70
N VAL A 191 34.89 3.54 -39.75
CA VAL A 191 33.99 3.49 -38.58
C VAL A 191 34.63 2.70 -37.44
N LEU A 192 35.16 1.50 -37.73
CA LEU A 192 35.88 0.69 -36.74
C LEU A 192 37.13 1.39 -36.21
N ARG A 193 37.85 2.16 -37.05
CA ARG A 193 39.00 2.96 -36.60
C ARG A 193 38.59 4.05 -35.61
N ALA A 194 37.48 4.74 -35.88
CA ALA A 194 36.92 5.73 -34.96
C ALA A 194 36.51 5.08 -33.62
N MET A 195 35.81 3.94 -33.67
CA MET A 195 35.41 3.19 -32.47
C MET A 195 36.62 2.77 -31.62
N ARG A 196 37.64 2.20 -32.25
CA ARG A 196 38.88 1.77 -31.57
C ARG A 196 39.54 2.90 -30.83
N LEU A 197 39.61 4.11 -31.41
CA LEU A 197 40.19 5.27 -30.74
C LEU A 197 39.53 5.51 -29.38
N TRP A 198 38.19 5.53 -29.32
CA TRP A 198 37.46 5.83 -28.09
C TRP A 198 37.56 4.70 -27.05
N PHE A 199 37.46 3.45 -27.49
CA PHE A 199 37.70 2.29 -26.60
C PHE A 199 39.15 2.23 -26.11
N ASP A 200 40.11 2.59 -26.95
CA ASP A 200 41.54 2.75 -26.62
C ASP A 200 41.79 3.94 -25.70
N MET A 201 40.87 4.90 -25.57
CA MET A 201 40.94 5.91 -24.49
C MET A 201 40.40 5.31 -23.18
N GLY A 202 39.31 4.56 -23.25
CA GLY A 202 38.70 3.87 -22.11
C GLY A 202 37.18 4.03 -22.03
N VAL A 203 36.54 4.56 -23.07
CA VAL A 203 35.07 4.59 -23.17
C VAL A 203 34.52 3.18 -22.97
N ASP A 204 33.41 3.06 -22.25
CA ASP A 204 32.84 1.77 -21.85
C ASP A 204 31.72 1.30 -22.76
N GLY A 205 31.08 2.22 -23.48
CA GLY A 205 30.04 1.88 -24.45
C GLY A 205 29.86 2.89 -25.56
N LEU A 206 29.22 2.45 -26.64
CA LEU A 206 28.79 3.29 -27.74
C LEU A 206 27.28 3.15 -27.92
N ARG A 207 26.56 4.27 -27.97
CA ARG A 207 25.21 4.31 -28.55
C ARG A 207 25.37 4.58 -30.03
N LEU A 208 24.92 3.63 -30.85
CA LEU A 208 24.95 3.73 -32.30
C LEU A 208 23.65 4.37 -32.75
N ASP A 209 23.77 5.58 -33.30
CA ASP A 209 22.66 6.36 -33.86
C ASP A 209 22.25 5.83 -35.23
N ALA A 210 20.96 5.93 -35.55
CA ALA A 210 20.44 5.73 -36.90
C ALA A 210 20.78 4.37 -37.55
N ILE A 211 21.01 3.33 -36.74
CA ILE A 211 21.48 2.03 -37.24
C ILE A 211 20.53 1.30 -38.19
N PRO A 212 19.20 1.56 -38.25
CA PRO A 212 18.39 0.85 -39.22
C PRO A 212 18.61 1.22 -40.67
N TYR A 213 19.35 2.31 -40.90
CA TYR A 213 19.41 2.97 -42.20
C TYR A 213 20.74 2.77 -42.94
N LEU A 214 21.67 1.97 -42.41
CA LEU A 214 23.04 1.87 -42.93
C LEU A 214 23.16 1.38 -44.38
N VAL A 215 22.21 0.58 -44.86
CA VAL A 215 22.26 -0.02 -46.20
C VAL A 215 20.94 0.21 -46.93
N GLU A 216 21.05 0.61 -48.20
CA GLU A 216 19.93 0.88 -49.10
C GLU A 216 19.85 -0.14 -50.25
N ARG A 217 18.63 -0.55 -50.60
CA ARG A 217 18.35 -1.45 -51.72
C ARG A 217 17.09 -1.00 -52.45
N ASP A 218 17.16 -0.96 -53.77
CA ASP A 218 16.02 -0.58 -54.60
C ASP A 218 14.86 -1.60 -54.44
N GLY A 219 13.63 -1.09 -54.41
CA GLY A 219 12.43 -1.91 -54.16
C GLY A 219 12.21 -2.34 -52.71
N THR A 220 13.00 -1.83 -51.75
CA THR A 220 12.83 -2.07 -50.31
C THR A 220 12.52 -0.77 -49.56
N SER A 221 12.23 -0.86 -48.26
CA SER A 221 12.11 0.32 -47.39
C SER A 221 13.46 1.01 -47.11
N CYS A 222 14.59 0.37 -47.41
CA CYS A 222 15.93 0.80 -46.96
C CYS A 222 16.01 0.95 -45.43
N GLU A 223 15.27 0.10 -44.71
CA GLU A 223 15.26 0.02 -43.26
C GLU A 223 15.33 -1.47 -42.87
N ASN A 224 16.12 -1.84 -41.85
CA ASN A 224 16.23 -3.22 -41.34
C ASN A 224 16.70 -4.27 -42.36
N LEU A 225 17.51 -3.88 -43.33
CA LEU A 225 17.98 -4.84 -44.32
C LEU A 225 18.92 -5.88 -43.69
N ASP A 226 18.91 -7.11 -44.20
CA ASP A 226 19.79 -8.17 -43.72
C ASP A 226 21.27 -7.76 -43.80
N GLU A 227 21.65 -6.99 -44.82
CA GLU A 227 23.00 -6.43 -44.95
C GLU A 227 23.35 -5.43 -43.85
N THR A 228 22.40 -4.62 -43.38
CA THR A 228 22.58 -3.75 -42.20
C THR A 228 22.92 -4.59 -40.97
N HIS A 229 22.17 -5.67 -40.72
CA HIS A 229 22.45 -6.60 -39.62
C HIS A 229 23.82 -7.29 -39.77
N GLN A 230 24.24 -7.63 -40.99
CA GLN A 230 25.59 -8.17 -41.25
C GLN A 230 26.69 -7.17 -40.91
N VAL A 231 26.50 -5.88 -41.21
CA VAL A 231 27.43 -4.81 -40.83
C VAL A 231 27.52 -4.70 -39.31
N ILE A 232 26.39 -4.70 -38.60
CA ILE A 232 26.34 -4.61 -37.14
C ILE A 232 27.02 -5.81 -36.49
N ARG A 233 26.81 -7.02 -37.01
CA ARG A 233 27.47 -8.24 -36.52
C ARG A 233 28.99 -8.17 -36.69
N LYS A 234 29.49 -7.62 -37.81
CA LYS A 234 30.93 -7.37 -38.01
C LYS A 234 31.47 -6.36 -37.01
N ILE A 235 30.72 -5.29 -36.73
CA ILE A 235 31.07 -4.30 -35.70
C ILE A 235 31.20 -4.99 -34.34
N ARG A 236 30.18 -5.76 -33.94
CA ARG A 236 30.19 -6.48 -32.67
C ARG A 236 31.35 -7.47 -32.57
N GLN A 237 31.59 -8.26 -33.60
CA GLN A 237 32.72 -9.21 -33.65
C GLN A 237 34.07 -8.52 -33.48
N ALA A 238 34.27 -7.35 -34.12
CA ALA A 238 35.50 -6.58 -33.99
C ALA A 238 35.70 -6.04 -32.56
N ILE A 239 34.62 -5.57 -31.92
CA ILE A 239 34.65 -5.08 -30.54
C ILE A 239 34.98 -6.24 -29.58
N ASP A 240 34.25 -7.35 -29.65
CA ASP A 240 34.42 -8.51 -28.75
C ASP A 240 35.82 -9.17 -28.90
N ALA A 241 36.43 -9.08 -30.10
CA ALA A 241 37.76 -9.63 -30.35
C ALA A 241 38.90 -8.81 -29.70
N GLU A 242 38.71 -7.50 -29.51
CA GLU A 242 39.76 -6.56 -29.09
C GLU A 242 39.55 -6.03 -27.66
N TYR A 243 38.29 -5.93 -27.21
CA TYR A 243 37.91 -5.29 -25.97
C TYR A 243 36.95 -6.15 -25.13
N GLU A 244 37.29 -6.33 -23.86
CA GLU A 244 36.40 -6.99 -22.90
C GLU A 244 35.40 -5.99 -22.29
N ASN A 245 34.19 -6.46 -22.00
CA ASN A 245 33.16 -5.77 -21.22
C ASN A 245 32.73 -4.40 -21.77
N ARG A 246 32.71 -4.24 -23.10
CA ARG A 246 32.20 -3.04 -23.79
C ARG A 246 30.74 -3.17 -24.17
N LEU A 247 30.04 -2.04 -24.17
CA LEU A 247 28.62 -1.96 -24.49
C LEU A 247 28.41 -1.39 -25.90
N VAL A 248 27.40 -1.92 -26.59
CA VAL A 248 26.85 -1.33 -27.82
C VAL A 248 25.33 -1.22 -27.64
N LEU A 249 24.81 0.00 -27.69
CA LEU A 249 23.39 0.32 -27.58
C LEU A 249 22.85 0.76 -28.94
N ALA A 250 21.82 0.09 -29.43
CA ALA A 250 21.12 0.37 -30.66
C ALA A 250 20.04 1.43 -30.48
N GLU A 251 20.07 2.47 -31.30
CA GLU A 251 18.88 3.27 -31.60
C GLU A 251 18.15 2.72 -32.83
N ALA A 252 17.14 1.90 -32.57
CA ALA A 252 16.20 1.43 -33.59
C ALA A 252 14.77 1.76 -33.16
N ASN A 253 14.25 2.92 -33.59
CA ASN A 253 12.88 3.33 -33.31
C ASN A 253 11.89 2.61 -34.23
N MET A 254 11.55 1.36 -33.89
CA MET A 254 10.73 0.46 -34.72
C MET A 254 9.75 -0.35 -33.89
N TRP A 255 8.85 -1.10 -34.53
CA TRP A 255 7.96 -2.03 -33.84
C TRP A 255 8.75 -3.12 -33.09
N PRO A 256 8.22 -3.70 -31.99
CA PRO A 256 9.00 -4.61 -31.13
C PRO A 256 9.63 -5.81 -31.88
N ALA A 257 8.89 -6.38 -32.84
CA ALA A 257 9.35 -7.50 -33.65
C ALA A 257 10.53 -7.12 -34.57
N ASP A 258 10.58 -5.87 -35.02
CA ASP A 258 11.64 -5.34 -35.89
C ASP A 258 12.85 -4.84 -35.10
N VAL A 259 12.67 -4.49 -33.83
CA VAL A 259 13.80 -4.17 -32.94
C VAL A 259 14.52 -5.42 -32.45
N ARG A 260 13.83 -6.56 -32.27
CA ARG A 260 14.46 -7.81 -31.81
C ARG A 260 15.69 -8.17 -32.67
N PRO A 261 15.64 -8.22 -34.01
CA PRO A 261 16.78 -8.55 -34.86
C PRO A 261 18.10 -7.86 -34.52
N TYR A 262 18.08 -6.63 -33.98
CA TYR A 262 19.29 -5.89 -33.58
C TYR A 262 20.07 -6.52 -32.42
N PHE A 263 19.50 -7.49 -31.72
CA PHE A 263 20.21 -8.31 -30.75
C PHE A 263 20.92 -9.52 -31.39
N GLY A 264 20.59 -9.85 -32.64
CA GLY A 264 21.06 -11.07 -33.32
C GLY A 264 20.70 -12.33 -32.51
N ASP A 265 21.65 -13.25 -32.41
CA ASP A 265 21.60 -14.38 -31.47
C ASP A 265 22.46 -14.10 -30.23
N GLY A 266 22.58 -12.81 -29.86
CA GLY A 266 23.50 -12.29 -28.85
C GLY A 266 24.81 -11.73 -29.42
N ASP A 267 24.91 -11.66 -30.75
CA ASP A 267 26.11 -11.35 -31.53
C ASP A 267 26.01 -10.04 -32.35
N GLU A 268 24.99 -9.22 -32.10
CA GLU A 268 24.85 -7.86 -32.65
C GLU A 268 24.93 -6.82 -31.51
N CYS A 269 23.90 -6.03 -31.24
CA CYS A 269 23.92 -5.05 -30.16
C CYS A 269 23.65 -5.71 -28.79
N HIS A 270 24.33 -5.22 -27.76
CA HIS A 270 24.11 -5.65 -26.38
C HIS A 270 22.79 -5.10 -25.83
N MET A 271 22.48 -3.86 -26.22
CA MET A 271 21.26 -3.17 -25.83
C MET A 271 20.53 -2.58 -27.03
N ALA A 272 19.22 -2.41 -26.91
CA ALA A 272 18.41 -1.58 -27.80
C ALA A 272 17.38 -0.81 -26.98
N PHE A 273 17.01 0.39 -27.42
CA PHE A 273 15.94 1.16 -26.78
C PHE A 273 14.58 0.48 -26.96
N HIS A 274 13.77 0.44 -25.89
CA HIS A 274 12.41 -0.06 -25.97
C HIS A 274 11.42 1.04 -26.41
N PHE A 275 11.65 1.65 -27.59
CA PHE A 275 10.81 2.71 -28.15
C PHE A 275 9.30 2.42 -28.13
N PRO A 276 8.82 1.20 -28.47
CA PRO A 276 7.39 0.93 -28.50
C PRO A 276 6.68 1.08 -27.15
N LEU A 277 7.36 0.79 -26.04
CA LEU A 277 6.78 0.83 -24.70
C LEU A 277 6.54 2.27 -24.22
N MET A 278 7.47 3.18 -24.53
CA MET A 278 7.46 4.55 -24.00
C MET A 278 6.14 5.29 -24.29
N PRO A 279 5.62 5.38 -25.54
CA PRO A 279 4.35 6.06 -25.79
C PRO A 279 3.15 5.39 -25.09
N ARG A 280 3.18 4.06 -24.95
CA ARG A 280 2.08 3.30 -24.32
C ARG A 280 2.00 3.53 -22.82
N ILE A 281 3.12 3.85 -22.16
CA ILE A 281 3.11 4.29 -20.75
C ILE A 281 2.30 5.59 -20.59
N TYR A 282 2.52 6.57 -21.46
CA TYR A 282 1.74 7.82 -21.45
C TYR A 282 0.27 7.60 -21.81
N MET A 283 0.00 6.79 -22.84
CA MET A 283 -1.38 6.43 -23.18
C MET A 283 -2.10 5.76 -22.01
N ALA A 284 -1.48 4.78 -21.37
CA ALA A 284 -2.04 4.05 -20.25
C ALA A 284 -2.37 4.96 -19.07
N LEU A 285 -1.49 5.91 -18.76
CA LEU A 285 -1.72 6.93 -17.74
C LEU A 285 -2.93 7.82 -18.08
N ARG A 286 -3.06 8.26 -19.33
CA ARG A 286 -4.15 9.16 -19.72
C ARG A 286 -5.49 8.46 -19.86
N GLN A 287 -5.49 7.23 -20.37
CA GLN A 287 -6.68 6.39 -20.50
C GLN A 287 -7.11 5.80 -19.15
N GLU A 288 -6.24 5.86 -18.13
CA GLU A 288 -6.39 5.15 -16.85
C GLU A 288 -6.57 3.64 -17.08
N ASP A 289 -5.78 3.07 -17.97
CA ASP A 289 -5.94 1.70 -18.44
C ASP A 289 -4.59 1.03 -18.69
N ARG A 290 -4.37 -0.15 -18.12
CA ARG A 290 -3.13 -0.92 -18.27
C ARG A 290 -2.96 -1.55 -19.65
N LEU A 291 -4.02 -1.68 -20.45
CA LEU A 291 -3.98 -2.44 -21.70
C LEU A 291 -2.89 -1.99 -22.68
N PRO A 292 -2.67 -0.68 -22.96
CA PRO A 292 -1.62 -0.26 -23.88
C PRO A 292 -0.24 -0.80 -23.49
N ILE A 293 0.07 -0.84 -22.19
CA ILE A 293 1.33 -1.40 -21.67
C ILE A 293 1.34 -2.93 -21.82
N THR A 294 0.30 -3.62 -21.37
CA THR A 294 0.31 -5.09 -21.37
C THR A 294 0.26 -5.68 -22.78
N GLU A 295 -0.42 -5.02 -23.72
CA GLU A 295 -0.53 -5.46 -25.11
C GLU A 295 0.79 -5.29 -25.85
N ILE A 296 1.46 -4.14 -25.73
CA ILE A 296 2.75 -3.95 -26.40
C ILE A 296 3.81 -4.89 -25.83
N MET A 297 3.82 -5.12 -24.52
CA MET A 297 4.74 -6.08 -23.89
C MET A 297 4.46 -7.52 -24.30
N ALA A 298 3.20 -7.90 -24.54
CA ALA A 298 2.86 -9.22 -25.07
C ALA A 298 3.30 -9.43 -26.53
N GLN A 299 3.48 -8.33 -27.27
CA GLN A 299 4.00 -8.34 -28.65
C GLN A 299 5.52 -8.24 -28.71
N THR A 300 6.19 -7.86 -27.61
CA THR A 300 7.65 -7.79 -27.53
C THR A 300 8.24 -9.19 -27.43
N PRO A 301 9.03 -9.64 -28.42
CA PRO A 301 9.65 -10.96 -28.38
C PRO A 301 10.74 -11.08 -27.29
N GLU A 302 11.04 -12.31 -26.89
CA GLU A 302 12.20 -12.58 -26.03
C GLU A 302 13.52 -12.22 -26.72
N ILE A 303 14.49 -11.78 -25.90
CA ILE A 303 15.82 -11.37 -26.34
C ILE A 303 16.88 -12.36 -25.82
N PRO A 304 18.06 -12.45 -26.47
CA PRO A 304 19.17 -13.28 -25.98
C PRO A 304 19.57 -12.98 -24.53
N GLU A 305 20.04 -13.99 -23.78
CA GLU A 305 20.35 -13.88 -22.35
C GLU A 305 21.42 -12.82 -22.03
N ASN A 306 22.35 -12.57 -22.96
CA ASN A 306 23.37 -11.53 -22.82
C ASN A 306 22.90 -10.14 -23.26
N CYS A 307 21.69 -9.99 -23.80
CA CYS A 307 21.16 -8.72 -24.28
C CYS A 307 20.21 -8.06 -23.27
N GLN A 308 19.90 -6.77 -23.48
CA GLN A 308 19.08 -6.00 -22.54
C GLN A 308 18.32 -4.83 -23.20
N TRP A 309 17.10 -4.56 -22.74
CA TRP A 309 16.35 -3.36 -23.15
C TRP A 309 16.85 -2.11 -22.42
N GLY A 310 17.01 -1.00 -23.16
CA GLY A 310 17.16 0.35 -22.61
C GLY A 310 15.79 1.00 -22.42
N LEU A 311 15.42 1.31 -21.19
CA LEU A 311 14.13 1.88 -20.82
C LEU A 311 14.27 3.39 -20.57
N PHE A 312 13.34 4.18 -21.07
CA PHE A 312 13.36 5.63 -20.88
C PHE A 312 11.94 6.18 -20.93
N LEU A 313 11.72 7.34 -20.29
CA LEU A 313 10.46 8.08 -20.39
C LEU A 313 10.57 9.21 -21.41
N ARG A 314 11.69 9.94 -21.38
CA ARG A 314 12.04 11.02 -22.30
C ARG A 314 13.54 10.99 -22.59
N ASN A 315 13.94 11.74 -23.60
CA ASN A 315 15.30 11.90 -24.10
C ASN A 315 15.45 13.33 -24.66
N HIS A 316 16.60 13.60 -25.28
CA HIS A 316 16.91 14.87 -25.93
C HIS A 316 16.08 15.18 -27.20
N ASP A 317 15.32 14.23 -27.73
CA ASP A 317 14.42 14.41 -28.87
C ASP A 317 12.97 14.65 -28.43
N GLU A 318 12.06 14.75 -29.39
CA GLU A 318 10.63 14.70 -29.13
C GLU A 318 10.17 13.32 -28.64
N LEU A 319 9.00 13.28 -28.00
CA LEU A 319 8.29 12.03 -27.78
C LEU A 319 7.80 11.54 -29.15
N THR A 320 8.58 10.64 -29.76
CA THR A 320 8.30 10.07 -31.08
C THR A 320 7.00 9.26 -31.08
N LEU A 321 6.20 9.46 -32.12
CA LEU A 321 4.95 8.76 -32.42
C LEU A 321 5.01 8.14 -33.82
N GLU A 322 6.20 7.79 -34.31
CA GLU A 322 6.38 7.10 -35.58
C GLU A 322 5.85 5.67 -35.50
N MET A 323 6.20 4.95 -34.42
CA MET A 323 5.90 3.53 -34.23
C MET A 323 4.66 3.31 -33.35
N VAL A 324 3.61 4.07 -33.68
CA VAL A 324 2.25 3.91 -33.17
C VAL A 324 1.26 3.89 -34.33
N THR A 325 0.08 3.32 -34.13
CA THR A 325 -0.99 3.39 -35.14
C THR A 325 -1.52 4.81 -35.28
N ASP A 326 -2.18 5.11 -36.41
CA ASP A 326 -2.71 6.45 -36.68
C ASP A 326 -3.70 6.93 -35.59
N ASP A 327 -4.58 6.04 -35.11
CA ASP A 327 -5.54 6.33 -34.03
C ASP A 327 -4.83 6.63 -32.69
N GLU A 328 -3.77 5.87 -32.36
CA GLU A 328 -2.97 6.11 -31.16
C GLU A 328 -2.23 7.45 -31.24
N ARG A 329 -1.71 7.80 -32.43
CA ARG A 329 -1.03 9.07 -32.68
C ARG A 329 -1.97 10.25 -32.48
N ASP A 330 -3.16 10.19 -33.08
CA ASP A 330 -4.18 11.23 -32.94
C ASP A 330 -4.62 11.38 -31.48
N TYR A 331 -4.78 10.26 -30.76
CA TYR A 331 -5.05 10.27 -29.33
C TYR A 331 -3.93 10.96 -28.53
N MET A 332 -2.67 10.62 -28.80
CA MET A 332 -1.52 11.21 -28.13
C MET A 332 -1.42 12.71 -28.39
N TYR A 333 -1.67 13.16 -29.62
CA TYR A 333 -1.74 14.57 -29.94
C TYR A 333 -2.86 15.28 -29.18
N PHE A 334 -4.06 14.70 -29.14
CA PHE A 334 -5.17 15.26 -28.39
C PHE A 334 -4.87 15.35 -26.88
N ALA A 335 -4.24 14.32 -26.33
CA ALA A 335 -3.97 14.20 -24.90
C ALA A 335 -2.84 15.11 -24.40
N TYR A 336 -1.77 15.26 -25.18
CA TYR A 336 -0.49 15.81 -24.70
C TYR A 336 0.03 17.04 -25.47
N SER A 337 -0.62 17.43 -26.57
CA SER A 337 -0.22 18.58 -27.39
C SER A 337 -1.37 19.58 -27.60
N ALA A 338 -1.73 20.27 -26.51
CA ALA A 338 -2.79 21.28 -26.53
C ALA A 338 -2.45 22.50 -27.40
N ASP A 339 -1.19 22.92 -27.42
CA ASP A 339 -0.67 23.90 -28.39
C ASP A 339 -0.06 23.15 -29.58
N PRO A 340 -0.48 23.42 -30.83
CA PRO A 340 0.10 22.82 -32.03
C PRO A 340 1.63 22.96 -32.13
N ARG A 341 2.22 24.01 -31.54
CA ARG A 341 3.68 24.20 -31.49
C ARG A 341 4.39 23.13 -30.68
N MET A 342 3.69 22.40 -29.80
CA MET A 342 4.27 21.28 -29.06
C MET A 342 4.57 20.08 -29.98
N ARG A 343 4.05 20.08 -31.21
CA ARG A 343 4.30 19.03 -32.21
C ARG A 343 5.50 19.42 -33.08
N ILE A 344 6.25 18.42 -33.49
CA ILE A 344 7.32 18.53 -34.48
C ILE A 344 7.49 17.17 -35.16
N ASN A 345 7.71 17.16 -36.48
CA ASN A 345 7.75 15.92 -37.26
C ASN A 345 6.54 15.02 -36.91
N VAL A 346 6.80 13.78 -36.49
CA VAL A 346 5.81 12.83 -36.00
C VAL A 346 5.98 12.62 -34.48
N GLY A 347 5.91 13.68 -33.68
CA GLY A 347 6.05 13.58 -32.23
C GLY A 347 5.72 14.84 -31.42
N ILE A 348 6.03 14.80 -30.12
CA ILE A 348 5.71 15.87 -29.14
C ILE A 348 6.98 16.34 -28.41
N ARG A 349 7.44 17.56 -28.70
CA ARG A 349 8.69 18.14 -28.17
C ARG A 349 8.52 18.78 -26.79
N ARG A 350 8.24 17.95 -25.78
CA ARG A 350 8.06 18.36 -24.38
C ARG A 350 8.86 17.50 -23.41
N ARG A 351 9.19 18.06 -22.24
CA ARG A 351 9.82 17.35 -21.12
C ARG A 351 8.82 16.52 -20.31
N LEU A 352 9.32 15.64 -19.44
CA LEU A 352 8.50 14.76 -18.62
C LEU A 352 7.53 15.52 -17.72
N ALA A 353 8.02 16.44 -16.89
CA ALA A 353 7.17 17.16 -15.93
C ALA A 353 6.07 17.99 -16.63
N PRO A 354 6.36 18.75 -17.70
CA PRO A 354 5.32 19.44 -18.48
C PRO A 354 4.31 18.50 -19.16
N LEU A 355 4.72 17.32 -19.64
CA LEU A 355 3.82 16.32 -20.24
C LEU A 355 2.76 15.81 -19.26
N VAL A 356 3.08 15.74 -17.97
CA VAL A 356 2.16 15.23 -16.94
C VAL A 356 1.57 16.32 -16.04
N ASP A 357 1.52 17.56 -16.55
CA ASP A 357 0.95 18.74 -15.90
C ASP A 357 1.65 19.12 -14.57
N ASN A 358 2.95 18.84 -14.47
CA ASN A 358 3.75 18.98 -13.24
C ASN A 358 3.14 18.26 -12.03
N ASN A 359 2.32 17.23 -12.26
CA ASN A 359 1.73 16.45 -11.19
C ASN A 359 2.78 15.47 -10.64
N ARG A 360 3.28 15.78 -9.44
CA ARG A 360 4.33 15.00 -8.79
C ARG A 360 4.01 13.50 -8.71
N ARG A 361 2.79 13.11 -8.35
CA ARG A 361 2.43 11.68 -8.25
C ARG A 361 2.49 10.96 -9.59
N ARG A 362 2.17 11.64 -10.70
CA ARG A 362 2.35 11.07 -12.04
C ARG A 362 3.82 10.89 -12.38
N ILE A 363 4.67 11.88 -12.07
CA ILE A 363 6.13 11.78 -12.27
C ILE A 363 6.69 10.59 -11.50
N GLU A 364 6.31 10.43 -10.23
CA GLU A 364 6.74 9.32 -9.38
C GLU A 364 6.24 7.97 -9.90
N LEU A 365 4.97 7.88 -10.30
CA LEU A 365 4.39 6.67 -10.88
C LEU A 365 5.12 6.23 -12.17
N LEU A 366 5.40 7.17 -13.07
CA LEU A 366 6.09 6.86 -14.31
C LEU A 366 7.54 6.45 -14.07
N ASN A 367 8.24 7.12 -13.14
CA ASN A 367 9.60 6.71 -12.75
C ASN A 367 9.62 5.37 -12.01
N SER A 368 8.59 5.07 -11.20
CA SER A 368 8.42 3.74 -10.61
C SER A 368 8.34 2.67 -11.70
N ILE A 369 7.49 2.85 -12.72
CA ILE A 369 7.40 1.95 -13.87
C ILE A 369 8.75 1.83 -14.58
N LEU A 370 9.44 2.95 -14.84
CA LEU A 370 10.78 2.98 -15.45
C LEU A 370 11.79 2.12 -14.67
N PHE A 371 11.78 2.21 -13.34
CA PHE A 371 12.73 1.53 -12.48
C PHE A 371 12.40 0.04 -12.23
N SER A 372 11.13 -0.36 -12.33
CA SER A 372 10.70 -1.74 -12.06
C SER A 372 10.37 -2.59 -13.28
N PHE A 373 10.41 -2.05 -14.50
CA PHE A 373 10.27 -2.84 -15.74
C PHE A 373 11.55 -3.60 -16.11
N PRO A 374 11.47 -4.67 -16.93
CA PRO A 374 12.64 -5.46 -17.34
C PRO A 374 13.52 -4.67 -18.30
N GLY A 375 14.65 -4.19 -17.78
CA GLY A 375 15.64 -3.45 -18.56
C GLY A 375 16.45 -2.48 -17.70
N THR A 376 17.25 -1.68 -18.39
CA THR A 376 18.16 -0.71 -17.81
C THR A 376 17.58 0.70 -17.96
N PRO A 377 17.25 1.39 -16.86
CA PRO A 377 16.63 2.71 -16.92
C PRO A 377 17.64 3.78 -17.34
N ILE A 378 17.16 4.70 -18.17
CA ILE A 378 17.87 5.85 -18.70
C ILE A 378 17.10 7.11 -18.24
N LEU A 379 17.74 7.94 -17.44
CA LEU A 379 17.21 9.23 -17.01
C LEU A 379 17.74 10.33 -17.92
N TYR A 380 16.86 11.27 -18.30
CA TYR A 380 17.25 12.47 -19.02
C TYR A 380 17.58 13.61 -18.05
N TYR A 381 18.70 14.30 -18.27
CA TYR A 381 19.20 15.28 -17.30
C TYR A 381 18.17 16.34 -16.92
N GLY A 382 17.94 16.55 -15.64
CA GLY A 382 17.01 17.54 -15.10
C GLY A 382 15.60 17.01 -14.85
N ASP A 383 15.24 15.82 -15.34
CA ASP A 383 13.94 15.21 -15.02
C ASP A 383 13.85 14.78 -13.55
N GLU A 384 14.99 14.49 -12.90
CA GLU A 384 15.10 14.19 -11.47
C GLU A 384 14.77 15.39 -10.55
N ILE A 385 14.82 16.61 -11.08
CA ILE A 385 14.34 17.83 -10.40
C ILE A 385 13.02 18.33 -11.00
N GLY A 386 12.52 17.73 -12.07
CA GLY A 386 11.27 18.13 -12.72
C GLY A 386 11.41 19.39 -13.58
N MET A 387 12.53 19.52 -14.30
CA MET A 387 12.74 20.62 -15.25
C MET A 387 11.61 20.70 -16.29
N GLY A 388 11.28 21.95 -16.65
CA GLY A 388 10.31 22.26 -17.70
C GLY A 388 10.89 22.20 -19.12
N ASP A 389 10.14 22.72 -20.07
CA ASP A 389 10.59 22.93 -21.45
C ASP A 389 10.33 24.37 -21.92
N ASN A 390 10.92 24.74 -23.05
CA ASN A 390 10.62 25.98 -23.76
C ASN A 390 10.27 25.69 -25.23
N ILE A 391 8.98 25.45 -25.49
CA ILE A 391 8.45 25.10 -26.83
C ILE A 391 8.63 26.19 -27.90
N TYR A 392 9.06 27.40 -27.51
CA TYR A 392 9.33 28.50 -28.44
C TYR A 392 10.75 28.48 -28.99
N LEU A 393 11.63 27.64 -28.44
CA LEU A 393 12.93 27.37 -29.04
C LEU A 393 12.73 26.50 -30.28
N GLY A 394 13.47 26.81 -31.34
CA GLY A 394 13.38 26.12 -32.62
C GLY A 394 13.77 24.65 -32.51
N ASP A 395 13.19 23.81 -33.36
CA ASP A 395 13.42 22.36 -33.38
C ASP A 395 13.15 21.71 -31.99
N ARG A 396 14.03 20.81 -31.53
CA ARG A 396 13.96 20.09 -30.24
C ARG A 396 14.69 20.81 -29.10
N ASN A 397 15.25 22.00 -29.36
CA ASN A 397 16.05 22.74 -28.36
C ASN A 397 15.27 23.11 -27.09
N GLY A 398 13.93 23.11 -27.15
CA GLY A 398 13.07 23.37 -26.00
C GLY A 398 13.27 22.43 -24.82
N VAL A 399 13.75 21.20 -25.05
CA VAL A 399 14.06 20.23 -23.97
C VAL A 399 15.55 20.17 -23.61
N ARG A 400 16.40 20.93 -24.32
CA ARG A 400 17.87 20.94 -24.21
C ARG A 400 18.43 22.21 -23.54
N THR A 401 17.63 22.87 -22.70
CA THR A 401 18.02 24.08 -21.97
C THR A 401 19.06 23.80 -20.88
N PRO A 402 19.82 24.79 -20.41
CA PRO A 402 20.84 24.55 -19.39
C PRO A 402 20.26 23.94 -18.10
N MET A 403 21.03 23.07 -17.44
CA MET A 403 20.70 22.45 -16.15
C MET A 403 20.50 23.51 -15.06
N GLN A 404 19.51 23.30 -14.17
CA GLN A 404 19.15 24.28 -13.13
C GLN A 404 19.78 23.92 -11.78
N TRP A 405 20.99 24.42 -11.52
CA TRP A 405 21.75 24.10 -10.31
C TRP A 405 21.29 24.86 -9.08
N ASN A 406 21.03 26.16 -9.19
CA ASN A 406 20.59 26.99 -8.07
C ASN A 406 19.74 28.19 -8.51
N GLY A 407 19.28 29.00 -7.55
CA GLY A 407 18.47 30.20 -7.78
C GLY A 407 19.24 31.44 -8.25
N ASP A 408 20.56 31.35 -8.44
CA ASP A 408 21.41 32.47 -8.85
C ASP A 408 21.34 32.71 -10.38
N ARG A 409 22.07 33.70 -10.87
CA ARG A 409 22.21 34.04 -12.28
C ARG A 409 22.45 32.81 -13.15
N ASN A 410 21.70 32.76 -14.26
CA ASN A 410 21.71 31.65 -15.22
C ASN A 410 21.52 30.28 -14.56
N ALA A 411 20.71 30.19 -13.50
CA ALA A 411 20.46 28.96 -12.75
C ALA A 411 21.73 28.30 -12.15
N GLY A 412 22.82 29.07 -11.97
CA GLY A 412 24.11 28.51 -11.55
C GLY A 412 24.86 27.70 -12.60
N PHE A 413 24.34 27.62 -13.85
CA PHE A 413 24.98 26.93 -14.96
C PHE A 413 26.24 27.66 -15.46
N SER A 414 26.18 29.00 -15.57
CA SER A 414 27.28 29.84 -16.07
C SER A 414 27.30 31.20 -15.40
N ARG A 415 28.48 31.82 -15.30
CA ARG A 415 28.65 33.21 -14.83
C ARG A 415 28.61 34.25 -15.96
N CYS A 416 28.43 33.82 -17.21
CA CYS A 416 28.43 34.70 -18.39
C CYS A 416 27.26 35.71 -18.35
N VAL A 417 27.30 36.71 -19.23
CA VAL A 417 26.11 37.56 -19.50
C VAL A 417 24.99 36.67 -20.03
N PRO A 418 23.75 36.75 -19.50
CA PRO A 418 22.67 35.83 -19.91
C PRO A 418 22.45 35.74 -21.43
N ALA A 419 22.63 36.85 -22.14
CA ALA A 419 22.53 36.90 -23.60
C ALA A 419 23.64 36.14 -24.37
N LYS A 420 24.70 35.68 -23.68
CA LYS A 420 25.77 34.84 -24.25
C LYS A 420 25.52 33.34 -24.08
N LEU A 421 24.54 32.94 -23.28
CA LEU A 421 24.22 31.52 -23.12
C LEU A 421 23.88 30.91 -24.48
N TYR A 422 24.32 29.68 -24.72
CA TYR A 422 23.97 28.94 -25.95
C TYR A 422 22.45 28.76 -26.10
N SER A 423 21.75 28.67 -24.96
CA SER A 423 20.30 28.63 -24.85
C SER A 423 19.87 29.38 -23.59
N PRO A 424 18.73 30.10 -23.59
CA PRO A 424 18.20 30.67 -22.37
C PRO A 424 17.88 29.57 -21.34
N VAL A 425 18.03 29.91 -20.06
CA VAL A 425 17.47 29.13 -18.95
C VAL A 425 15.96 29.27 -18.92
N ILE A 426 15.27 28.32 -18.29
CA ILE A 426 13.82 28.39 -18.12
C ILE A 426 13.50 29.40 -17.01
N MET A 427 12.59 30.33 -17.30
CA MET A 427 12.25 31.46 -16.42
C MET A 427 10.74 31.66 -16.28
N ASP A 428 9.93 30.71 -16.74
CA ASP A 428 8.49 30.81 -16.55
C ASP A 428 8.12 30.60 -15.06
N PRO A 429 6.91 31.02 -14.63
CA PRO A 429 6.52 30.99 -13.23
C PRO A 429 6.38 29.57 -12.61
N ILE A 430 6.27 28.52 -13.42
CA ILE A 430 6.02 27.15 -12.96
C ILE A 430 7.33 26.35 -12.92
N TRP A 431 8.13 26.41 -13.98
CA TRP A 431 9.34 25.59 -14.12
C TRP A 431 10.65 26.37 -14.04
N GLY A 432 10.57 27.68 -13.83
CA GLY A 432 11.74 28.56 -13.77
C GLY A 432 12.73 28.16 -12.68
N TYR A 433 14.01 28.35 -12.95
CA TYR A 433 15.10 27.93 -12.06
C TYR A 433 15.04 28.51 -10.64
N GLN A 434 14.32 29.62 -10.44
CA GLN A 434 14.09 30.19 -9.11
C GLN A 434 13.22 29.29 -8.21
N ALA A 435 12.34 28.48 -8.81
CA ALA A 435 11.50 27.51 -8.12
C ALA A 435 12.06 26.08 -8.22
N ILE A 436 12.60 25.72 -9.39
CA ILE A 436 13.08 24.36 -9.69
C ILE A 436 14.60 24.38 -9.85
N ASN A 437 15.35 23.99 -8.83
CA ASN A 437 16.81 23.83 -8.94
C ASN A 437 17.35 22.80 -7.94
N VAL A 438 18.56 22.32 -8.21
CA VAL A 438 19.25 21.30 -7.40
C VAL A 438 19.45 21.77 -5.96
N GLU A 439 20.02 22.96 -5.72
CA GLU A 439 20.33 23.48 -4.38
C GLU A 439 19.08 23.54 -3.46
N ALA A 440 17.96 24.02 -3.99
CA ALA A 440 16.69 24.05 -3.27
C ALA A 440 16.16 22.65 -2.96
N GLN A 441 16.26 21.72 -3.93
CA GLN A 441 15.80 20.34 -3.74
C GLN A 441 16.74 19.48 -2.90
N GLU A 442 18.03 19.79 -2.83
CA GLU A 442 18.96 19.15 -1.90
C GLU A 442 18.61 19.49 -0.44
N SER A 443 18.14 20.72 -0.20
CA SER A 443 17.75 21.20 1.12
C SER A 443 16.40 20.65 1.61
N ASP A 444 15.50 20.28 0.69
CA ASP A 444 14.18 19.71 1.01
C ASP A 444 14.21 18.17 0.91
N THR A 445 14.12 17.48 2.04
CA THR A 445 14.15 16.00 2.10
C THR A 445 12.95 15.33 1.41
N SER A 446 11.89 16.07 1.11
CA SER A 446 10.70 15.58 0.39
C SER A 446 10.72 15.90 -1.11
N SER A 447 11.82 16.46 -1.61
CA SER A 447 11.96 16.89 -3.00
C SER A 447 11.93 15.74 -4.03
N LEU A 448 11.87 16.08 -5.32
CA LEU A 448 11.91 15.08 -6.40
C LEU A 448 13.28 14.45 -6.50
N LEU A 449 14.31 15.26 -6.26
CA LEU A 449 15.68 14.82 -6.24
C LEU A 449 15.92 13.75 -5.17
N HIS A 450 15.51 14.01 -3.91
CA HIS A 450 15.68 13.05 -2.81
C HIS A 450 14.86 11.78 -3.05
N TRP A 451 13.61 11.92 -3.52
CA TRP A 451 12.80 10.77 -3.87
C TRP A 451 13.43 9.91 -4.98
N THR A 452 13.92 10.55 -6.05
CA THR A 452 14.56 9.85 -7.17
C THR A 452 15.84 9.15 -6.73
N ARG A 453 16.67 9.82 -5.92
CA ARG A 453 17.86 9.24 -5.30
C ARG A 453 17.53 8.00 -4.47
N ASN A 454 16.49 8.07 -3.64
CA ASN A 454 16.07 6.95 -2.80
C ASN A 454 15.55 5.77 -3.63
N MET A 455 14.79 6.04 -4.70
CA MET A 455 14.32 4.99 -5.62
C MET A 455 15.46 4.31 -6.38
N ILE A 456 16.46 5.08 -6.83
CA ILE A 456 17.67 4.54 -7.46
C ILE A 456 18.46 3.68 -6.47
N ALA A 457 18.66 4.18 -5.24
CA ALA A 457 19.34 3.44 -4.19
C ALA A 457 18.63 2.12 -3.89
N LEU A 458 17.29 2.15 -3.75
CA LEU A 458 16.48 0.96 -3.56
C LEU A 458 16.62 -0.02 -4.73
N ARG A 459 16.49 0.44 -5.98
CA ARG A 459 16.64 -0.42 -7.16
C ARG A 459 18.01 -1.12 -7.17
N LYS A 460 19.08 -0.43 -6.78
CA LYS A 460 20.45 -0.99 -6.77
C LYS A 460 20.66 -2.08 -5.71
N LEU A 461 19.80 -2.18 -4.71
CA LEU A 461 19.84 -3.27 -3.72
C LEU A 461 19.30 -4.59 -4.28
N PHE A 462 18.52 -4.57 -5.36
CA PHE A 462 17.80 -5.73 -5.89
C PHE A 462 18.11 -5.95 -7.37
N GLN A 463 18.79 -7.05 -7.70
CA GLN A 463 19.14 -7.38 -9.08
C GLN A 463 17.90 -7.78 -9.90
N VAL A 464 16.81 -8.15 -9.24
CA VAL A 464 15.55 -8.54 -9.88
C VAL A 464 15.01 -7.50 -10.86
N PHE A 465 15.25 -6.20 -10.62
CA PHE A 465 14.76 -5.16 -11.52
C PHE A 465 15.54 -5.12 -12.84
N GLY A 466 16.86 -5.25 -12.78
CA GLY A 466 17.71 -5.30 -13.98
C GLY A 466 17.64 -6.64 -14.71
N ARG A 467 17.57 -7.76 -13.98
CA ARG A 467 17.82 -9.10 -14.56
C ARG A 467 16.64 -10.07 -14.47
N GLY A 468 15.60 -9.74 -13.72
CA GLY A 468 14.48 -10.64 -13.46
C GLY A 468 13.49 -10.75 -14.61
N THR A 469 12.74 -11.85 -14.58
CA THR A 469 11.60 -12.07 -15.47
C THR A 469 10.48 -11.05 -15.20
N LEU A 470 9.49 -10.99 -16.09
CA LEU A 470 8.28 -10.18 -15.91
C LEU A 470 7.06 -11.07 -16.11
N GLU A 471 6.19 -11.13 -15.12
CA GLU A 471 4.90 -11.83 -15.21
C GLU A 471 3.76 -10.86 -14.85
N PHE A 472 2.88 -10.54 -15.81
CA PHE A 472 1.70 -9.72 -15.53
C PHE A 472 0.65 -10.52 -14.77
N LEU A 473 0.15 -9.95 -13.67
CA LEU A 473 -0.93 -10.54 -12.91
C LEU A 473 -2.29 -10.19 -13.52
N LYS A 474 -3.21 -11.14 -13.48
CA LYS A 474 -4.59 -10.91 -13.90
C LYS A 474 -5.32 -10.11 -12.82
N SER A 475 -5.93 -9.03 -13.24
CA SER A 475 -6.79 -8.18 -12.42
C SER A 475 -8.02 -7.79 -13.24
N GLU A 476 -9.19 -7.87 -12.63
CA GLU A 476 -10.45 -7.34 -13.20
C GLU A 476 -10.42 -5.81 -13.28
N ASN A 477 -9.67 -5.15 -12.40
CA ASN A 477 -9.51 -3.71 -12.44
C ASN A 477 -8.44 -3.31 -13.48
N ARG A 478 -8.90 -2.86 -14.64
CA ARG A 478 -8.05 -2.35 -15.75
C ARG A 478 -7.21 -1.12 -15.38
N LYS A 479 -7.61 -0.38 -14.35
CA LYS A 479 -6.92 0.83 -13.90
C LYS A 479 -5.64 0.54 -13.12
N VAL A 480 -5.43 -0.72 -12.71
CA VAL A 480 -4.28 -1.14 -11.90
C VAL A 480 -3.38 -2.08 -12.69
N LEU A 481 -2.15 -1.65 -12.93
CA LEU A 481 -1.09 -2.46 -13.51
C LEU A 481 -0.39 -3.24 -12.39
N ALA A 482 -0.44 -4.57 -12.42
CA ALA A 482 0.20 -5.43 -11.44
C ALA A 482 1.07 -6.50 -12.12
N TYR A 483 2.28 -6.70 -11.64
CA TYR A 483 3.22 -7.68 -12.18
C TYR A 483 4.25 -8.12 -11.16
N ILE A 484 4.80 -9.31 -11.37
CA ILE A 484 5.87 -9.91 -10.57
C ILE A 484 7.18 -9.82 -11.34
N ARG A 485 8.26 -9.49 -10.64
CA ARG A 485 9.64 -9.65 -11.09
C ARG A 485 10.29 -10.78 -10.27
N GLU A 486 10.91 -11.76 -10.92
CA GLU A 486 11.63 -12.85 -10.24
C GLU A 486 13.06 -13.01 -10.77
N TYR A 487 14.03 -13.14 -9.87
CA TYR A 487 15.44 -13.42 -10.20
C TYR A 487 16.16 -14.06 -9.03
N ARG A 488 16.71 -15.26 -9.22
CA ARG A 488 17.58 -15.94 -8.21
C ARG A 488 17.04 -15.95 -6.77
N GLY A 489 15.71 -16.06 -6.60
CA GLY A 489 15.05 -16.09 -5.29
C GLY A 489 14.50 -14.73 -4.83
N GLU A 490 14.98 -13.61 -5.37
CA GLU A 490 14.33 -12.30 -5.22
C GLU A 490 13.00 -12.31 -5.98
N ARG A 491 11.93 -11.87 -5.31
CA ARG A 491 10.57 -11.84 -5.85
C ARG A 491 9.92 -10.54 -5.43
N VAL A 492 9.55 -9.71 -6.40
CA VAL A 492 8.96 -8.41 -6.13
C VAL A 492 7.64 -8.28 -6.87
N LEU A 493 6.58 -7.99 -6.13
CA LEU A 493 5.29 -7.56 -6.64
C LEU A 493 5.27 -6.05 -6.81
N CYS A 494 5.11 -5.60 -8.05
CA CYS A 494 4.90 -4.20 -8.38
C CYS A 494 3.42 -3.97 -8.72
N VAL A 495 2.78 -3.01 -8.03
CA VAL A 495 1.38 -2.64 -8.25
C VAL A 495 1.30 -1.13 -8.45
N ALA A 496 0.68 -0.69 -9.54
CA ALA A 496 0.65 0.70 -9.97
C ALA A 496 -0.79 1.11 -10.33
N ASN A 497 -1.33 2.12 -9.64
CA ASN A 497 -2.62 2.70 -9.97
C ASN A 497 -2.46 3.76 -11.07
N LEU A 498 -2.99 3.51 -12.26
CA LEU A 498 -2.94 4.46 -13.38
C LEU A 498 -4.05 5.53 -13.30
N SER A 499 -5.00 5.37 -12.38
CA SER A 499 -6.16 6.24 -12.23
C SER A 499 -5.90 7.43 -11.31
N ARG A 500 -6.56 8.54 -11.60
CA ARG A 500 -6.62 9.73 -10.74
C ARG A 500 -7.49 9.55 -9.50
N PHE A 501 -8.13 8.40 -9.33
CA PHE A 501 -8.98 8.05 -8.20
C PHE A 501 -8.40 6.85 -7.46
N ALA A 502 -8.76 6.68 -6.18
CA ALA A 502 -8.41 5.48 -5.42
C ALA A 502 -8.98 4.23 -6.11
N GLN A 503 -8.23 3.13 -6.13
CA GLN A 503 -8.61 1.89 -6.80
C GLN A 503 -8.40 0.68 -5.88
N PRO A 504 -9.42 -0.18 -5.71
CA PRO A 504 -9.22 -1.51 -5.15
C PRO A 504 -8.71 -2.47 -6.24
N VAL A 505 -7.91 -3.44 -5.85
CA VAL A 505 -7.48 -4.54 -6.71
C VAL A 505 -7.40 -5.84 -5.90
N SER A 506 -7.82 -6.94 -6.52
CA SER A 506 -7.71 -8.28 -5.98
C SER A 506 -6.80 -9.08 -6.92
N LEU A 507 -5.69 -9.61 -6.39
CA LEU A 507 -4.66 -10.29 -7.16
C LEU A 507 -4.58 -11.76 -6.79
N ASP A 508 -4.47 -12.65 -7.79
CA ASP A 508 -4.17 -14.06 -7.55
C ASP A 508 -2.67 -14.20 -7.25
N LEU A 509 -2.35 -14.57 -6.01
CA LEU A 509 -0.98 -14.78 -5.52
C LEU A 509 -0.78 -16.19 -4.97
N ASP A 510 -1.66 -17.15 -5.31
CA ASP A 510 -1.67 -18.51 -4.74
C ASP A 510 -0.31 -19.22 -4.85
N ARG A 511 0.46 -18.94 -5.91
CA ARG A 511 1.82 -19.48 -6.14
C ARG A 511 2.79 -19.18 -4.99
N TRP A 512 2.55 -18.12 -4.22
CA TRP A 512 3.42 -17.66 -3.13
C TRP A 512 2.72 -17.71 -1.77
N GLU A 513 1.72 -18.59 -1.60
CA GLU A 513 1.09 -18.87 -0.31
C GLU A 513 2.14 -19.06 0.81
N GLY A 514 1.90 -18.40 1.95
CA GLY A 514 2.77 -18.45 3.12
C GLY A 514 3.91 -17.42 3.13
N MET A 515 4.16 -16.71 2.03
CA MET A 515 5.12 -15.60 2.00
C MET A 515 4.51 -14.29 2.55
N VAL A 516 5.35 -13.41 3.07
CA VAL A 516 4.97 -12.07 3.54
C VAL A 516 5.39 -11.05 2.48
N PRO A 517 4.46 -10.30 1.86
CA PRO A 517 4.80 -9.14 1.06
C PRO A 517 5.29 -8.02 1.99
N VAL A 518 6.48 -7.48 1.76
CA VAL A 518 7.07 -6.39 2.56
C VAL A 518 7.30 -5.19 1.65
N GLU A 519 6.71 -4.05 2.02
CA GLU A 519 6.86 -2.81 1.25
C GLU A 519 8.30 -2.31 1.33
N MET A 520 8.92 -2.04 0.18
CA MET A 520 10.37 -1.93 0.05
C MET A 520 10.96 -0.57 0.49
N LEU A 521 10.17 0.51 0.57
CA LEU A 521 10.65 1.82 1.02
C LEU A 521 10.64 1.95 2.54
N GLY A 522 9.55 1.54 3.18
CA GLY A 522 9.33 1.62 4.62
C GLY A 522 9.57 0.31 5.37
N TYR A 523 9.86 -0.79 4.66
CA TYR A 523 10.01 -2.14 5.22
C TYR A 523 8.81 -2.59 6.05
N VAL A 524 7.61 -2.19 5.61
CA VAL A 524 6.36 -2.50 6.32
C VAL A 524 5.80 -3.83 5.82
N PRO A 525 5.64 -4.85 6.69
CA PRO A 525 5.04 -6.12 6.30
C PRO A 525 3.54 -5.97 6.08
N PHE A 526 3.08 -6.47 4.95
CA PHE A 526 1.67 -6.64 4.63
C PHE A 526 1.18 -8.02 5.12
N PRO A 527 -0.14 -8.26 5.14
CA PRO A 527 -0.69 -9.58 5.48
C PRO A 527 -0.03 -10.72 4.71
N ILE A 528 0.19 -11.86 5.37
CA ILE A 528 0.71 -13.08 4.73
C ILE A 528 -0.20 -13.48 3.56
N ILE A 529 0.40 -13.89 2.45
CA ILE A 529 -0.33 -14.44 1.30
C ILE A 529 -1.00 -15.75 1.73
N LYS A 530 -2.33 -15.79 1.63
CA LYS A 530 -3.14 -16.99 1.85
C LYS A 530 -3.72 -17.43 0.50
N LYS A 531 -4.24 -18.65 0.42
CA LYS A 531 -5.07 -19.06 -0.72
C LYS A 531 -6.23 -18.11 -0.96
N GLY A 532 -6.49 -17.84 -2.23
CA GLY A 532 -7.51 -16.93 -2.71
C GLY A 532 -6.95 -15.57 -3.10
N LEU A 533 -7.85 -14.63 -3.38
CA LEU A 533 -7.46 -13.33 -3.89
C LEU A 533 -6.87 -12.44 -2.78
N TYR A 534 -5.73 -11.83 -3.09
CA TYR A 534 -5.04 -10.89 -2.24
C TYR A 534 -5.48 -9.46 -2.55
N SER A 535 -6.17 -8.82 -1.59
CA SER A 535 -6.77 -7.50 -1.76
C SER A 535 -5.80 -6.37 -1.39
N LEU A 536 -5.70 -5.38 -2.26
CA LEU A 536 -4.95 -4.14 -2.07
C LEU A 536 -5.82 -2.93 -2.44
N THR A 537 -5.56 -1.79 -1.81
CA THR A 537 -6.16 -0.51 -2.15
C THR A 537 -5.06 0.52 -2.38
N LEU A 538 -5.09 1.19 -3.53
CA LEU A 538 -4.11 2.19 -3.90
C LEU A 538 -4.76 3.57 -4.02
N GLY A 539 -4.13 4.59 -3.45
CA GLY A 539 -4.51 5.98 -3.67
C GLY A 539 -4.29 6.44 -5.11
N PRO A 540 -4.80 7.63 -5.50
CA PRO A 540 -4.58 8.20 -6.83
C PRO A 540 -3.11 8.22 -7.24
N TYR A 541 -2.80 7.59 -8.38
CA TYR A 541 -1.44 7.44 -8.91
C TYR A 541 -0.41 6.80 -7.96
N ALA A 542 -0.84 6.14 -6.90
CA ALA A 542 0.05 5.46 -5.99
C ALA A 542 0.59 4.16 -6.62
N PHE A 543 1.76 3.74 -6.16
CA PHE A 543 2.32 2.43 -6.48
C PHE A 543 2.86 1.77 -5.22
N LEU A 544 3.04 0.45 -5.27
CA LEU A 544 3.66 -0.36 -4.23
C LEU A 544 4.69 -1.28 -4.87
N TRP A 545 5.87 -1.37 -4.27
CA TRP A 545 6.83 -2.45 -4.52
C TRP A 545 6.91 -3.30 -3.26
N LEU A 546 6.52 -4.56 -3.38
CA LEU A 546 6.41 -5.50 -2.27
C LEU A 546 7.35 -6.67 -2.53
N GLU A 547 8.42 -6.80 -1.75
CA GLU A 547 9.28 -7.96 -1.78
C GLU A 547 8.57 -9.13 -1.08
N PHE A 548 8.48 -10.29 -1.72
CA PHE A 548 8.00 -11.49 -1.06
C PHE A 548 9.14 -12.11 -0.26
N GLN A 549 9.05 -11.98 1.05
CA GLN A 549 9.95 -12.61 1.98
C GLN A 549 9.32 -13.91 2.49
N ASP A 550 10.15 -14.90 2.78
CA ASP A 550 9.67 -16.04 3.57
C ASP A 550 9.05 -15.48 4.86
N ALA A 551 7.88 -15.99 5.24
CA ALA A 551 7.39 -15.71 6.59
C ALA A 551 8.53 -16.08 7.54
N PRO A 552 8.97 -15.14 8.41
CA PRO A 552 10.23 -15.26 9.11
C PRO A 552 10.33 -16.65 9.74
N LYS A 553 11.26 -17.46 9.22
CA LYS A 553 11.75 -18.63 9.94
C LYS A 553 12.38 -18.03 11.19
N ARG A 554 11.75 -18.25 12.32
CA ARG A 554 12.23 -17.81 13.62
C ARG A 554 13.62 -18.40 13.87
N GLU A 555 14.65 -17.68 13.47
CA GLU A 555 16.01 -17.81 13.98
C GLU A 555 16.18 -16.73 15.05
N LEU A 556 16.14 -17.18 16.31
CA LEU A 556 16.41 -16.40 17.53
C LEU A 556 17.77 -15.66 17.45
N THR A 557 17.79 -14.43 16.95
CA THR A 557 18.73 -13.44 17.47
C THR A 557 18.28 -13.07 18.86
N VAL A 558 19.01 -13.54 19.88
CA VAL A 558 18.83 -13.19 21.29
C VAL A 558 19.04 -11.67 21.46
N PRO A 559 18.00 -10.86 21.73
CA PRO A 559 18.19 -9.49 22.18
C PRO A 559 18.48 -9.55 23.67
N THR A 560 19.68 -9.08 24.05
CA THR A 560 20.17 -8.93 25.42
C THR A 560 19.37 -7.91 26.23
N ALA A 561 18.14 -8.26 26.60
CA ALA A 561 17.42 -7.65 27.70
C ALA A 561 16.61 -8.74 28.40
N ALA A 562 17.29 -9.53 29.25
CA ALA A 562 16.65 -10.51 30.10
C ALA A 562 15.63 -9.83 31.04
N PRO A 563 14.47 -10.44 31.33
CA PRO A 563 13.67 -10.09 32.49
C PRO A 563 14.53 -10.11 33.78
N GLU A 564 14.52 -9.02 34.56
CA GLU A 564 15.34 -8.86 35.77
C GLU A 564 15.03 -9.86 36.91
N VAL A 565 13.87 -10.52 36.88
CA VAL A 565 13.43 -11.44 37.95
C VAL A 565 13.49 -12.89 37.47
N VAL A 566 14.17 -13.73 38.25
CA VAL A 566 14.41 -15.15 37.96
C VAL A 566 13.82 -16.00 39.11
N ILE A 567 12.86 -16.87 38.81
CA ILE A 567 12.24 -17.79 39.77
C ILE A 567 13.12 -19.04 39.92
N PRO A 568 13.61 -19.40 41.11
CA PRO A 568 14.34 -20.66 41.32
C PRO A 568 13.35 -21.84 41.44
N ALA A 569 13.25 -22.69 40.42
CA ALA A 569 12.38 -23.87 40.42
C ALA A 569 12.82 -24.91 39.37
N ASP A 570 12.70 -26.20 39.71
CA ASP A 570 13.01 -27.32 38.80
C ASP A 570 11.82 -27.71 37.91
N ASP A 571 10.60 -27.46 38.38
CA ASP A 571 9.35 -27.80 37.71
C ASP A 571 8.23 -26.79 38.05
N MET A 572 7.04 -27.00 37.49
CA MET A 572 5.89 -26.14 37.74
C MET A 572 5.43 -26.17 39.21
N ALA A 573 5.67 -27.28 39.94
CA ALA A 573 5.33 -27.37 41.35
C ALA A 573 6.26 -26.50 42.21
N GLY A 574 7.54 -26.39 41.84
CA GLY A 574 8.49 -25.44 42.43
C GLY A 574 8.10 -23.98 42.19
N VAL A 575 7.58 -23.64 41.01
CA VAL A 575 7.06 -22.28 40.70
C VAL A 575 5.83 -21.95 41.56
N LEU A 576 5.01 -22.95 41.89
CA LEU A 576 3.75 -22.80 42.63
C LEU A 576 3.88 -23.06 44.14
N SER A 577 5.10 -23.17 44.67
CA SER A 577 5.33 -23.41 46.09
C SER A 577 6.46 -22.57 46.67
N GLY A 578 6.41 -22.34 47.99
CA GLY A 578 7.47 -21.68 48.73
C GLY A 578 7.95 -20.36 48.10
N PRO A 579 9.28 -20.14 47.98
CA PRO A 579 9.84 -18.91 47.40
C PRO A 579 9.43 -18.65 45.93
N GLY A 580 9.10 -19.70 45.17
CA GLY A 580 8.67 -19.56 43.78
C GLY A 580 7.32 -18.86 43.66
N LEU A 581 6.37 -19.25 44.52
CA LEU A 581 5.03 -18.65 44.57
C LEU A 581 5.07 -17.19 45.08
N GLU A 582 5.95 -16.90 46.05
CA GLU A 582 6.16 -15.53 46.54
C GLU A 582 6.64 -14.61 45.40
N LEU A 583 7.67 -15.01 44.64
CA LEU A 583 8.16 -14.25 43.48
C LEU A 583 7.11 -14.13 42.37
N LEU A 584 6.34 -15.20 42.14
CA LEU A 584 5.26 -15.20 41.15
C LEU A 584 4.20 -14.14 41.47
N GLN A 585 3.79 -14.05 42.74
CA GLN A 585 2.76 -13.14 43.24
C GLN A 585 3.25 -11.69 43.40
N GLU A 586 4.47 -11.48 43.88
CA GLU A 586 4.97 -10.14 44.23
C GLU A 586 5.61 -9.42 43.04
N SER A 587 6.21 -10.15 42.10
CA SER A 587 7.06 -9.55 41.05
C SER A 587 6.60 -9.88 39.63
N VAL A 588 6.23 -11.14 39.36
CA VAL A 588 6.00 -11.62 37.99
C VAL A 588 4.59 -11.31 37.50
N LEU A 589 3.55 -11.78 38.20
CA LEU A 589 2.16 -11.56 37.80
C LEU A 589 1.73 -10.09 37.78
N PRO A 590 2.07 -9.22 38.77
CA PRO A 590 1.68 -7.81 38.73
C PRO A 590 2.23 -7.09 37.49
N LYS A 591 3.50 -7.36 37.15
CA LYS A 591 4.16 -6.77 35.98
C LYS A 591 3.57 -7.31 34.68
N TYR A 592 3.38 -8.63 34.58
CA TYR A 592 2.79 -9.25 33.40
C TYR A 592 1.38 -8.71 33.14
N LEU A 593 0.48 -8.76 34.14
CA LEU A 593 -0.92 -8.35 34.01
C LEU A 593 -1.07 -6.90 33.55
N SER A 594 -0.30 -5.97 34.14
CA SER A 594 -0.38 -4.54 33.79
C SER A 594 0.04 -4.22 32.35
N GLN A 595 0.81 -5.09 31.70
CA GLN A 595 1.26 -4.93 30.31
C GLN A 595 0.25 -5.49 29.30
N GLN A 596 -0.74 -6.29 29.73
CA GLN A 596 -1.65 -6.96 28.82
C GLN A 596 -2.75 -6.05 28.31
N ARG A 597 -3.14 -6.24 27.04
CA ARG A 597 -4.24 -5.49 26.42
C ARG A 597 -5.57 -5.75 27.11
N TRP A 598 -5.82 -7.03 27.45
CA TRP A 598 -7.04 -7.53 28.08
C TRP A 598 -7.17 -7.22 29.58
N PHE A 599 -6.15 -6.64 30.22
CA PHE A 599 -6.25 -6.22 31.61
C PHE A 599 -7.17 -4.99 31.73
N GLY A 600 -8.33 -5.15 32.35
CA GLY A 600 -9.42 -4.16 32.32
C GLY A 600 -9.22 -2.96 33.25
N SER A 601 -8.31 -3.04 34.21
CA SER A 601 -8.17 -2.06 35.31
C SER A 601 -6.88 -1.22 35.20
N LYS A 602 -6.49 -0.80 33.99
CA LYS A 602 -5.23 -0.07 33.73
C LYS A 602 -5.08 1.27 34.46
N ALA A 603 -6.19 1.87 34.87
CA ALA A 603 -6.21 3.13 35.62
C ALA A 603 -6.07 2.94 37.14
N ARG A 604 -6.19 1.70 37.65
CA ARG A 604 -6.09 1.37 39.09
C ARG A 604 -4.70 0.84 39.41
N THR A 605 -4.21 1.15 40.61
CA THR A 605 -2.90 0.67 41.07
C THR A 605 -3.05 -0.68 41.76
N ILE A 606 -2.31 -1.69 41.29
CA ILE A 606 -2.29 -3.04 41.90
C ILE A 606 -1.59 -2.95 43.27
N GLN A 607 -2.28 -3.34 44.33
CA GLN A 607 -1.72 -3.43 45.68
C GLN A 607 -1.00 -4.76 45.90
N ASN A 608 -1.64 -5.87 45.53
CA ASN A 608 -1.03 -7.19 45.51
C ASN A 608 -1.78 -8.13 44.55
N VAL A 609 -1.13 -9.24 44.21
CA VAL A 609 -1.70 -10.32 43.38
C VAL A 609 -1.59 -11.63 44.15
N ILE A 610 -2.68 -12.38 44.22
CA ILE A 610 -2.78 -13.63 44.98
C ILE A 610 -3.19 -14.75 44.02
N VAL A 611 -2.44 -15.85 43.96
CA VAL A 611 -2.86 -17.07 43.26
C VAL A 611 -3.81 -17.84 44.18
N ALA A 612 -5.11 -17.76 43.89
CA ALA A 612 -6.17 -18.31 44.72
C ALA A 612 -6.37 -19.82 44.54
N ASP A 613 -6.15 -20.34 43.33
CA ASP A 613 -6.08 -21.77 43.03
C ASP A 613 -5.31 -21.97 41.71
N TRP A 614 -4.95 -23.20 41.40
CA TRP A 614 -4.44 -23.59 40.10
C TRP A 614 -4.87 -25.02 39.73
N VAL A 615 -5.06 -25.26 38.43
CA VAL A 615 -5.45 -26.56 37.89
C VAL A 615 -4.44 -27.00 36.85
N SER A 616 -3.83 -28.18 37.05
CA SER A 616 -2.91 -28.75 36.06
C SER A 616 -3.69 -29.16 34.80
N LEU A 617 -3.21 -28.73 33.64
CA LEU A 617 -3.88 -29.02 32.37
C LEU A 617 -3.28 -30.30 31.74
N PRO A 618 -3.98 -30.97 30.80
CA PRO A 618 -3.57 -32.24 30.20
C PRO A 618 -2.33 -32.17 29.28
N ILE A 619 -1.49 -31.15 29.44
CA ILE A 619 -0.23 -30.95 28.73
C ILE A 619 0.85 -30.72 29.78
N GLU A 620 1.97 -31.44 29.68
CA GLU A 620 3.05 -31.40 30.66
C GLU A 620 3.56 -29.95 30.88
N GLY A 621 3.77 -29.60 32.16
CA GLY A 621 4.25 -28.27 32.57
C GLY A 621 3.27 -27.12 32.34
N THR A 622 1.98 -27.40 32.06
CA THR A 622 0.96 -26.35 31.86
C THR A 622 -0.10 -26.36 32.96
N THR A 623 -0.52 -25.16 33.39
CA THR A 623 -1.42 -24.94 34.52
C THR A 623 -2.32 -23.75 34.25
N LEU A 624 -3.60 -23.82 34.62
CA LEU A 624 -4.49 -22.66 34.67
C LEU A 624 -4.43 -22.04 36.07
N LEU A 625 -3.97 -20.79 36.18
CA LEU A 625 -4.00 -20.04 37.44
C LEU A 625 -5.32 -19.29 37.60
N ILE A 626 -5.87 -19.31 38.82
CA ILE A 626 -6.97 -18.45 39.26
C ILE A 626 -6.35 -17.37 40.15
N VAL A 627 -6.42 -16.12 39.74
CA VAL A 627 -5.63 -15.02 40.31
C VAL A 627 -6.55 -13.91 40.80
N ASP A 628 -6.45 -13.54 42.07
CA ASP A 628 -7.11 -12.37 42.64
C ASP A 628 -6.16 -11.16 42.61
N VAL A 629 -6.60 -10.07 41.98
CA VAL A 629 -5.86 -8.81 41.88
C VAL A 629 -6.53 -7.80 42.81
N CYS A 630 -5.86 -7.44 43.91
CA CYS A 630 -6.35 -6.40 44.81
C CYS A 630 -5.76 -5.05 44.40
N TYR A 631 -6.59 -4.01 44.49
CA TYR A 631 -6.21 -2.64 44.16
C TYR A 631 -6.16 -1.78 45.42
N THR A 632 -5.53 -0.62 45.32
CA THR A 632 -5.47 0.36 46.41
C THR A 632 -6.86 0.91 46.82
N ASP A 633 -7.83 0.81 45.92
CA ASP A 633 -9.18 1.32 46.05
C ASP A 633 -10.17 0.37 45.36
N GLY A 634 -11.33 0.11 45.95
CA GLY A 634 -12.40 -0.74 45.39
C GLY A 634 -12.21 -2.26 45.58
N GLU A 635 -13.14 -3.05 45.04
CA GLU A 635 -13.14 -4.51 45.17
C GLU A 635 -12.06 -5.20 44.30
N PRO A 636 -11.56 -6.38 44.71
CA PRO A 636 -10.63 -7.18 43.91
C PRO A 636 -11.25 -7.74 42.62
N ASP A 637 -10.43 -7.88 41.59
CA ASP A 637 -10.80 -8.57 40.34
C ASP A 637 -10.21 -9.98 40.30
N ARG A 638 -10.97 -10.95 39.79
CA ARG A 638 -10.47 -12.31 39.56
C ARG A 638 -10.14 -12.53 38.09
N TYR A 639 -8.95 -13.05 37.82
CA TYR A 639 -8.43 -13.36 36.49
C TYR A 639 -8.07 -14.83 36.32
N THR A 640 -8.07 -15.29 35.08
CA THR A 640 -7.58 -16.61 34.68
C THR A 640 -6.36 -16.46 33.79
N VAL A 641 -5.27 -17.16 34.15
CA VAL A 641 -4.00 -17.07 33.42
C VAL A 641 -3.47 -18.48 33.17
N PRO A 642 -3.64 -19.02 31.96
CA PRO A 642 -2.95 -20.24 31.56
C PRO A 642 -1.45 -19.99 31.48
N VAL A 643 -0.65 -20.77 32.20
CA VAL A 643 0.81 -20.64 32.25
C VAL A 643 1.50 -21.95 31.89
N ALA A 644 2.66 -21.86 31.27
CA ALA A 644 3.48 -23.00 30.89
C ALA A 644 4.93 -22.78 31.31
N LEU A 645 5.54 -23.80 31.92
CA LEU A 645 6.98 -23.83 32.17
C LEU A 645 7.66 -24.65 31.07
N ARG A 646 8.64 -24.05 30.39
CA ARG A 646 9.47 -24.71 29.37
C ARG A 646 10.93 -24.45 29.61
N PHE A 647 11.74 -25.50 29.55
CA PHE A 647 13.21 -25.44 29.61
C PHE A 647 13.86 -25.65 28.24
N ASP A 648 13.08 -26.02 27.21
CA ASP A 648 13.52 -26.31 25.84
C ASP A 648 13.04 -25.26 24.83
N VAL A 649 12.98 -24.00 25.24
CA VAL A 649 12.21 -23.00 24.51
C VAL A 649 12.92 -22.51 23.24
N GLY A 650 12.27 -22.65 22.09
CA GLY A 650 12.55 -21.88 20.87
C GLY A 650 12.03 -20.43 20.98
N ASP A 651 11.96 -19.69 19.87
CA ASP A 651 11.52 -18.28 19.87
C ASP A 651 10.11 -18.13 20.48
N VAL A 652 9.99 -17.42 21.61
CA VAL A 652 8.70 -17.00 22.18
C VAL A 652 8.63 -15.47 22.20
N THR A 653 7.50 -14.92 21.78
CA THR A 653 7.30 -13.46 21.69
C THR A 653 7.24 -12.86 23.09
N HIS A 654 7.88 -11.70 23.31
CA HIS A 654 8.02 -11.09 24.64
C HIS A 654 6.69 -10.91 25.38
N ASN A 655 5.60 -10.60 24.66
CA ASN A 655 4.28 -10.38 25.25
C ASN A 655 3.65 -11.63 25.91
N HIS A 656 4.18 -12.83 25.60
CA HIS A 656 3.75 -14.09 26.22
C HIS A 656 4.72 -14.59 27.29
N VAL A 657 5.81 -13.87 27.58
CA VAL A 657 6.74 -14.27 28.65
C VAL A 657 6.32 -13.59 29.95
N LEU A 658 6.00 -14.39 30.97
CA LEU A 658 5.72 -13.89 32.32
C LEU A 658 7.03 -13.61 33.04
N GLY A 659 8.00 -14.54 32.99
CA GLY A 659 9.29 -14.38 33.67
C GLY A 659 10.27 -15.51 33.37
N ASN A 660 11.51 -15.36 33.85
CA ASN A 660 12.54 -16.38 33.73
C ASN A 660 12.47 -17.36 34.90
N VAL A 661 12.78 -18.63 34.66
CA VAL A 661 12.92 -19.67 35.68
C VAL A 661 14.33 -20.24 35.61
N ARG A 662 14.95 -20.49 36.76
CA ARG A 662 16.26 -21.15 36.83
C ARG A 662 16.14 -22.44 37.62
N CYS A 663 16.47 -23.54 36.96
CA CYS A 663 16.53 -24.86 37.57
C CYS A 663 17.57 -24.84 38.69
N THR A 664 17.17 -25.30 39.88
CA THR A 664 18.00 -25.36 41.07
C THR A 664 18.92 -26.58 41.07
N ALA A 665 18.54 -27.64 40.34
CA ALA A 665 19.30 -28.88 40.24
C ALA A 665 20.53 -28.78 39.31
N ASP A 666 20.40 -28.16 38.13
CA ASP A 666 21.44 -28.11 37.10
C ASP A 666 21.79 -26.70 36.58
N GLY A 667 21.07 -25.67 37.04
CA GLY A 667 21.28 -24.28 36.62
C GLY A 667 20.70 -23.92 35.26
N ALA A 668 19.96 -24.83 34.60
CA ALA A 668 19.30 -24.58 33.32
C ALA A 668 18.32 -23.40 33.42
N THR A 669 18.21 -22.61 32.35
CA THR A 669 17.31 -21.45 32.30
C THR A 669 16.09 -21.81 31.47
N GLY A 670 14.91 -21.73 32.06
CA GLY A 670 13.61 -21.90 31.41
C GLY A 670 12.80 -20.61 31.41
N LEU A 671 11.66 -20.62 30.72
CA LEU A 671 10.71 -19.52 30.66
C LEU A 671 9.36 -19.94 31.24
N LEU A 672 8.75 -19.04 32.00
CA LEU A 672 7.34 -19.10 32.35
C LEU A 672 6.56 -18.27 31.33
N LEU A 673 5.64 -18.91 30.61
CA LEU A 673 4.95 -18.36 29.45
C LEU A 673 3.43 -18.34 29.63
N ASP A 674 2.72 -17.46 28.93
CA ASP A 674 1.27 -17.57 28.74
C ASP A 674 1.02 -18.77 27.81
N ALA A 675 0.42 -19.80 28.38
CA ALA A 675 0.29 -21.08 27.72
C ALA A 675 -0.64 -21.04 26.51
N LEU A 676 -1.44 -19.98 26.32
CA LEU A 676 -2.23 -19.83 25.09
C LEU A 676 -1.37 -19.68 23.83
N SER A 677 -0.08 -19.34 23.99
CA SER A 677 0.89 -19.36 22.90
C SER A 677 1.13 -20.78 22.35
N LEU A 678 0.91 -21.82 23.15
CA LEU A 678 1.10 -23.22 22.80
C LEU A 678 -0.12 -23.80 22.08
N GLU A 679 0.08 -24.39 20.91
CA GLU A 679 -0.99 -25.01 20.12
C GLU A 679 -1.58 -26.24 20.81
N GLU A 680 -0.73 -26.98 21.52
CA GLU A 680 -1.11 -28.17 22.27
C GLU A 680 -2.09 -27.80 23.39
N LEU A 681 -1.89 -26.65 24.05
CA LEU A 681 -2.85 -26.18 25.05
C LEU A 681 -4.18 -25.82 24.42
N ARG A 682 -4.18 -25.03 23.34
CA ARG A 682 -5.42 -24.61 22.66
C ARG A 682 -6.23 -25.84 22.22
N SER A 683 -5.56 -26.84 21.65
CA SER A 683 -6.15 -28.13 21.29
C SER A 683 -6.67 -28.88 22.52
N SER A 684 -5.93 -28.88 23.62
CA SER A 684 -6.36 -29.52 24.87
C SER A 684 -7.60 -28.87 25.49
N MET A 685 -7.76 -27.54 25.37
CA MET A 685 -8.96 -26.85 25.84
C MET A 685 -10.22 -27.30 25.07
N LEU A 686 -10.10 -27.48 23.75
CA LEU A 686 -11.18 -28.06 22.94
C LEU A 686 -11.49 -29.50 23.37
N ALA A 687 -10.47 -30.32 23.63
CA ALA A 687 -10.64 -31.69 24.10
C ALA A 687 -11.33 -31.76 25.48
N ILE A 688 -10.99 -30.86 26.42
CA ILE A 688 -11.65 -30.77 27.73
C ILE A 688 -13.17 -30.59 27.57
N ILE A 689 -13.59 -29.71 26.65
CA ILE A 689 -15.01 -29.48 26.35
C ILE A 689 -15.63 -30.70 25.68
N ARG A 690 -15.04 -31.19 24.60
CA ARG A 690 -15.55 -32.32 23.80
C ARG A 690 -15.76 -33.57 24.64
N ASP A 691 -14.77 -33.91 25.47
CA ASP A 691 -14.74 -35.16 26.23
C ASP A 691 -15.41 -35.04 27.60
N GLY A 692 -15.90 -33.83 27.97
CA GLY A 692 -16.52 -33.57 29.27
C GLY A 692 -15.55 -33.79 30.44
N THR A 693 -14.28 -33.41 30.26
CA THR A 693 -13.20 -33.74 31.20
C THR A 693 -13.35 -32.94 32.51
N SER A 694 -13.11 -33.60 33.65
CA SER A 694 -13.02 -32.98 34.98
C SER A 694 -11.59 -33.03 35.49
N LEU A 695 -10.99 -31.88 35.79
CA LEU A 695 -9.64 -31.74 36.33
C LEU A 695 -9.69 -31.14 37.73
N THR A 696 -9.02 -31.76 38.69
CA THR A 696 -9.01 -31.32 40.10
C THR A 696 -7.89 -30.31 40.33
N GLY A 697 -8.23 -29.16 40.91
CA GLY A 697 -7.31 -28.16 41.46
C GLY A 697 -7.08 -28.35 42.96
N LEU A 698 -6.45 -27.38 43.63
CA LEU A 698 -6.20 -27.45 45.08
C LEU A 698 -7.47 -27.11 45.89
N HIS A 699 -8.28 -26.18 45.38
CA HIS A 699 -9.45 -25.63 46.07
C HIS A 699 -10.71 -25.62 45.18
N GLY A 700 -10.70 -26.42 44.13
CA GLY A 700 -11.80 -26.53 43.18
C GLY A 700 -11.53 -27.51 42.05
N ARG A 701 -12.37 -27.46 41.02
CA ARG A 701 -12.28 -28.32 39.82
C ARG A 701 -12.65 -27.56 38.55
N LEU A 702 -11.93 -27.85 37.48
CA LEU A 702 -12.22 -27.40 36.12
C LEU A 702 -13.07 -28.46 35.40
N LEU A 703 -14.18 -28.07 34.80
CA LEU A 703 -15.17 -28.94 34.18
C LEU A 703 -15.46 -28.47 32.76
N GLY A 704 -15.16 -29.33 31.77
CA GLY A 704 -15.63 -29.15 30.40
C GLY A 704 -17.05 -29.67 30.22
N SER A 705 -17.87 -28.99 29.41
CA SER A 705 -19.19 -29.45 29.01
C SER A 705 -19.45 -29.19 27.54
N PRO A 706 -19.70 -30.22 26.71
CA PRO A 706 -20.07 -30.03 25.31
C PRO A 706 -21.50 -29.47 25.22
N GLY A 707 -21.80 -28.78 24.12
CA GLY A 707 -23.14 -28.29 23.75
C GLY A 707 -23.62 -28.86 22.42
N LYS A 708 -24.90 -28.68 22.07
CA LYS A 708 -25.48 -29.25 20.83
C LYS A 708 -24.88 -28.71 19.53
N GLY A 709 -24.23 -27.54 19.56
CA GLY A 709 -23.50 -26.99 18.42
C GLY A 709 -22.20 -27.71 18.09
N LEU A 710 -21.77 -28.70 18.89
CA LEU A 710 -20.57 -29.50 18.66
C LEU A 710 -20.92 -30.79 17.89
N ASP A 711 -20.88 -30.77 16.55
CA ASP A 711 -20.99 -31.96 15.69
C ASP A 711 -19.78 -32.92 15.85
N ASN A 712 -20.01 -34.23 15.66
CA ASN A 712 -18.99 -35.28 15.77
C ASN A 712 -18.02 -35.33 14.57
N ALA A 713 -18.29 -34.58 13.50
CA ALA A 713 -17.53 -34.58 12.25
C ALA A 713 -16.32 -33.62 12.23
N TYR A 714 -16.05 -32.88 13.32
CA TYR A 714 -14.96 -31.90 13.33
C TYR A 714 -13.59 -32.56 13.36
N SER A 715 -12.83 -32.43 12.26
CA SER A 715 -11.41 -32.72 12.25
C SER A 715 -10.68 -31.69 13.13
N ILE A 716 -9.72 -32.15 13.95
CA ILE A 716 -8.84 -31.28 14.73
C ILE A 716 -8.06 -30.41 13.74
N ALA A 717 -8.57 -29.21 13.46
CA ALA A 717 -7.91 -28.21 12.64
C ALA A 717 -6.84 -27.49 13.48
N PRO A 718 -5.78 -26.96 12.83
CA PRO A 718 -4.80 -26.12 13.52
C PRO A 718 -5.48 -24.96 14.23
N SER A 719 -5.02 -24.64 15.44
CA SER A 719 -5.62 -23.59 16.26
C SER A 719 -4.77 -22.32 16.25
N ARG A 720 -5.39 -21.14 16.18
CA ARG A 720 -4.69 -19.85 16.25
C ARG A 720 -5.39 -18.86 17.15
N LEU A 721 -4.62 -17.94 17.74
CA LEU A 721 -5.19 -16.79 18.46
C LEU A 721 -5.69 -15.74 17.46
N SER A 722 -6.80 -15.09 17.76
CA SER A 722 -7.29 -13.93 17.01
C SER A 722 -6.39 -12.72 17.29
N ALA A 723 -5.98 -12.00 16.24
CA ALA A 723 -5.14 -10.80 16.37
C ALA A 723 -5.89 -9.59 16.97
N ALA A 724 -7.23 -9.62 16.94
CA ALA A 724 -8.09 -8.63 17.58
C ALA A 724 -8.29 -8.99 19.06
N GLU A 725 -7.28 -8.78 19.90
CA GLU A 725 -7.41 -8.95 21.35
C GLU A 725 -8.21 -7.78 21.95
N GLN A 726 -9.35 -8.10 22.58
CA GLN A 726 -10.16 -7.19 23.39
C GLN A 726 -9.93 -7.45 24.91
N SER A 727 -10.99 -7.45 25.73
CA SER A 727 -10.98 -7.85 27.16
C SER A 727 -10.83 -9.36 27.38
N ASN A 728 -11.03 -10.16 26.33
CA ASN A 728 -10.98 -11.63 26.33
C ASN A 728 -10.03 -12.13 25.24
N SER A 729 -9.58 -13.39 25.35
CA SER A 729 -8.74 -14.03 24.33
C SER A 729 -9.58 -14.98 23.48
N SER A 730 -9.53 -14.85 22.14
CA SER A 730 -10.28 -15.71 21.22
C SER A 730 -9.36 -16.67 20.47
N ILE A 731 -9.70 -17.95 20.48
CA ILE A 731 -9.00 -19.04 19.81
C ILE A 731 -9.88 -19.55 18.66
N LEU A 732 -9.34 -19.60 17.46
CA LEU A 732 -10.01 -20.10 16.26
C LEU A 732 -9.50 -21.51 15.95
N PHE A 733 -10.42 -22.45 15.72
CA PHE A 733 -10.13 -23.82 15.30
C PHE A 733 -10.59 -24.00 13.85
N GLY A 734 -9.64 -23.82 12.92
CA GLY A 734 -9.93 -23.77 11.48
C GLY A 734 -10.95 -22.67 11.13
N ASP A 735 -11.96 -23.06 10.37
CA ASP A 735 -13.08 -22.20 9.94
C ASP A 735 -14.42 -22.61 10.58
N SER A 736 -14.38 -23.46 11.61
CA SER A 736 -15.59 -24.13 12.14
C SER A 736 -15.96 -23.69 13.55
N LEU A 737 -14.99 -23.44 14.43
CA LEU A 737 -15.24 -23.15 15.84
C LEU A 737 -14.38 -21.99 16.34
N ILE A 738 -14.96 -21.22 17.27
CA ILE A 738 -14.27 -20.17 18.03
C ILE A 738 -14.46 -20.44 19.52
N LEU A 739 -13.36 -20.36 20.29
CA LEU A 739 -13.36 -20.44 21.75
C LEU A 739 -12.95 -19.10 22.34
N LYS A 740 -13.86 -18.47 23.08
CA LYS A 740 -13.66 -17.25 23.85
C LYS A 740 -13.21 -17.65 25.25
N LEU A 741 -11.97 -17.35 25.62
CA LEU A 741 -11.44 -17.49 26.98
C LEU A 741 -11.67 -16.17 27.74
N PHE A 742 -12.44 -16.25 28.82
CA PHE A 742 -12.70 -15.12 29.71
C PHE A 742 -11.47 -14.86 30.59
N ARG A 743 -10.81 -13.72 30.38
CA ARG A 743 -9.61 -13.36 31.15
C ARG A 743 -9.95 -12.86 32.53
N ARG A 744 -10.92 -11.95 32.63
CA ARG A 744 -11.54 -11.55 33.91
C ARG A 744 -12.81 -12.36 34.10
N VAL A 745 -12.96 -13.01 35.25
CA VAL A 745 -14.10 -13.88 35.56
C VAL A 745 -14.85 -13.38 36.77
N GLU A 746 -16.17 -13.44 36.71
CA GLU A 746 -17.08 -13.05 37.78
C GLU A 746 -17.78 -14.30 38.33
N GLU A 747 -18.15 -14.27 39.61
CA GLU A 747 -18.90 -15.36 40.25
C GLU A 747 -20.33 -15.39 39.70
N GLY A 748 -20.75 -16.55 39.21
CA GLY A 748 -22.12 -16.79 38.74
C GLY A 748 -22.23 -17.27 37.30
N ILE A 749 -23.44 -17.14 36.75
CA ILE A 749 -23.77 -17.57 35.39
C ILE A 749 -23.44 -16.42 34.43
N ASN A 750 -22.58 -16.67 33.44
CA ASN A 750 -22.26 -15.71 32.39
C ASN A 750 -23.42 -15.65 31.35
N PRO A 751 -24.01 -14.47 31.09
CA PRO A 751 -25.10 -14.29 30.12
C PRO A 751 -24.80 -14.77 28.70
N ASP A 752 -23.54 -14.67 28.23
CA ASP A 752 -23.14 -15.07 26.87
C ASP A 752 -23.29 -16.59 26.67
N VAL A 753 -22.94 -17.36 27.71
CA VAL A 753 -23.19 -18.80 27.75
C VAL A 753 -24.67 -19.11 27.93
N GLU A 754 -25.31 -18.46 28.90
CA GLU A 754 -26.70 -18.75 29.31
C GLU A 754 -27.66 -18.55 28.13
N ILE A 755 -27.61 -17.37 27.51
CA ILE A 755 -28.48 -16.98 26.40
C ILE A 755 -28.08 -17.76 25.13
N GLY A 756 -26.78 -17.83 24.81
CA GLY A 756 -26.30 -18.56 23.63
C GLY A 756 -26.72 -20.04 23.66
N ARG A 757 -26.62 -20.69 24.83
CA ARG A 757 -27.09 -22.06 25.02
C ARG A 757 -28.60 -22.16 24.86
N ALA A 758 -29.38 -21.36 25.56
CA ALA A 758 -30.85 -21.47 25.49
C ALA A 758 -31.38 -21.21 24.07
N LEU A 759 -30.81 -20.22 23.37
CA LEU A 759 -31.16 -19.93 21.98
C LEU A 759 -30.77 -21.06 21.01
N THR A 760 -29.61 -21.70 21.22
CA THR A 760 -29.14 -22.82 20.39
C THR A 760 -29.92 -24.10 20.68
N GLU A 761 -30.05 -24.46 21.95
CA GLU A 761 -30.46 -25.80 22.37
C GLU A 761 -31.96 -25.95 22.62
N ASP A 762 -32.62 -24.88 23.07
CA ASP A 762 -34.04 -24.89 23.47
C ASP A 762 -34.93 -24.16 22.46
N ALA A 763 -34.46 -23.04 21.90
CA ALA A 763 -35.21 -22.25 20.92
C ALA A 763 -34.87 -22.55 19.45
N ALA A 764 -33.73 -23.20 19.18
CA ALA A 764 -33.20 -23.46 17.83
C ALA A 764 -33.14 -22.20 16.93
N PHE A 765 -32.74 -21.06 17.51
CA PHE A 765 -32.59 -19.80 16.79
C PHE A 765 -31.30 -19.80 15.96
N ALA A 766 -31.43 -19.73 14.63
CA ALA A 766 -30.30 -19.94 13.72
C ALA A 766 -29.35 -18.74 13.56
N ASN A 767 -29.80 -17.52 13.89
CA ASN A 767 -29.05 -16.29 13.63
C ASN A 767 -28.13 -15.88 14.80
N ILE A 768 -27.54 -16.86 15.48
CA ILE A 768 -26.47 -16.70 16.47
C ILE A 768 -25.38 -17.74 16.21
N PRO A 769 -24.13 -17.53 16.66
CA PRO A 769 -23.14 -18.60 16.75
C PRO A 769 -23.69 -19.73 17.61
N ALA A 770 -23.78 -20.94 17.06
CA ALA A 770 -24.30 -22.08 17.79
C ALA A 770 -23.41 -22.39 19.01
N PHE A 771 -24.01 -22.48 20.20
CA PHE A 771 -23.34 -22.88 21.43
C PHE A 771 -22.81 -24.32 21.30
N ALA A 772 -21.49 -24.48 21.31
CA ALA A 772 -20.80 -25.76 21.13
C ALA A 772 -20.18 -26.29 22.45
N GLY A 773 -20.10 -25.47 23.50
CA GLY A 773 -19.71 -25.94 24.82
C GLY A 773 -19.07 -24.87 25.69
N GLN A 774 -18.59 -25.26 26.87
CA GLN A 774 -17.97 -24.34 27.83
C GLN A 774 -16.97 -25.05 28.74
N ILE A 775 -16.16 -24.26 29.44
CA ILE A 775 -15.36 -24.68 30.58
C ILE A 775 -15.77 -23.86 31.80
N ILE A 776 -16.06 -24.53 32.92
CA ILE A 776 -16.39 -23.90 34.21
C ILE A 776 -15.34 -24.29 35.25
N TYR A 777 -14.95 -23.35 36.10
CA TYR A 777 -14.24 -23.63 37.34
C TYR A 777 -15.22 -23.57 38.52
N LYS A 778 -15.29 -24.65 39.30
CA LYS A 778 -16.07 -24.74 40.54
C LYS A 778 -15.13 -24.71 41.74
N ALA A 779 -15.18 -23.65 42.51
CA ALA A 779 -14.45 -23.56 43.78
C ALA A 779 -15.21 -24.32 44.87
N ASP A 780 -14.49 -25.13 45.64
CA ASP A 780 -15.06 -25.92 46.73
C ASP A 780 -15.63 -25.01 47.83
N ALA A 781 -16.61 -25.53 48.57
CA ALA A 781 -17.12 -24.83 49.74
C ALA A 781 -16.03 -24.71 50.81
N ASN A 782 -15.85 -23.50 51.36
CA ASN A 782 -14.87 -23.23 52.40
C ASN A 782 -15.51 -22.46 53.56
N GLY A 783 -15.72 -23.15 54.69
CA GLY A 783 -16.42 -22.60 55.86
C GLY A 783 -17.86 -22.19 55.53
N ASP A 784 -18.20 -20.92 55.77
CA ASP A 784 -19.54 -20.34 55.51
C ASP A 784 -19.77 -19.97 54.03
N ARG A 785 -18.78 -20.17 53.13
CA ARG A 785 -18.90 -19.82 51.71
C ARG A 785 -19.40 -21.03 50.90
N PRO A 786 -20.53 -20.92 50.18
CA PRO A 786 -21.05 -22.00 49.33
C PRO A 786 -20.13 -22.26 48.10
N GLU A 787 -20.37 -23.37 47.39
CA GLU A 787 -19.69 -23.69 46.12
C GLU A 787 -19.88 -22.53 45.12
N ARG A 788 -18.78 -22.03 44.53
CA ARG A 788 -18.79 -20.87 43.62
C ARG A 788 -18.43 -21.29 42.20
N HIS A 789 -19.10 -20.70 41.22
CA HIS A 789 -18.99 -21.11 39.82
C HIS A 789 -18.47 -19.94 38.98
N TYR A 790 -17.48 -20.21 38.13
CA TYR A 790 -16.86 -19.23 37.23
C TYR A 790 -16.79 -19.81 35.82
N VAL A 791 -17.32 -19.09 34.82
CA VAL A 791 -17.17 -19.48 33.42
C VAL A 791 -15.78 -19.07 32.93
N ILE A 792 -15.00 -20.05 32.49
CA ILE A 792 -13.61 -19.86 32.03
C ILE A 792 -13.55 -19.70 30.51
N ALA A 793 -14.33 -20.51 29.77
CA ALA A 793 -14.35 -20.47 28.32
C ALA A 793 -15.73 -20.78 27.74
N LEU A 794 -16.03 -20.20 26.58
CA LEU A 794 -17.22 -20.44 25.77
C LEU A 794 -16.78 -20.86 24.35
N LEU A 795 -17.24 -22.02 23.89
CA LEU A 795 -17.02 -22.54 22.54
C LEU A 795 -18.29 -22.35 21.70
N GLN A 796 -18.13 -21.80 20.50
CA GLN A 796 -19.21 -21.47 19.58
C GLN A 796 -18.85 -21.86 18.15
N GLY A 797 -19.86 -21.97 17.27
CA GLY A 797 -19.65 -22.05 15.82
C GLY A 797 -19.00 -20.77 15.26
N GLN A 798 -18.04 -20.90 14.35
CA GLN A 798 -17.42 -19.77 13.66
C GLN A 798 -18.33 -19.26 12.53
N VAL A 799 -18.58 -17.95 12.51
CA VAL A 799 -19.47 -17.31 11.53
C VAL A 799 -18.65 -16.66 10.42
N HIS A 800 -18.79 -17.16 9.19
CA HIS A 800 -18.24 -16.49 8.00
C HIS A 800 -19.04 -15.23 7.69
N ASN A 801 -18.37 -14.08 7.63
CA ASN A 801 -19.01 -12.78 7.54
C ASN A 801 -18.17 -11.78 6.70
N ARG A 802 -18.80 -10.68 6.31
CA ARG A 802 -18.22 -9.56 5.56
C ARG A 802 -17.80 -8.38 6.46
N GLY A 803 -17.76 -8.58 7.77
CA GLY A 803 -17.52 -7.54 8.78
C GLY A 803 -18.65 -7.42 9.80
N ASP A 804 -18.38 -6.64 10.85
CA ASP A 804 -19.42 -6.20 11.78
C ASP A 804 -20.37 -5.19 11.13
N GLY A 805 -21.57 -5.07 11.68
CA GLY A 805 -22.62 -4.20 11.14
C GLY A 805 -22.24 -2.73 11.17
N TRP A 806 -21.34 -2.30 12.06
CA TRP A 806 -20.91 -0.91 12.13
C TRP A 806 -20.05 -0.54 10.92
N THR A 807 -18.98 -1.31 10.72
CA THR A 807 -18.08 -1.14 9.57
C THR A 807 -18.83 -1.32 8.27
N TRP A 808 -19.67 -2.35 8.18
CA TRP A 808 -20.48 -2.62 7.00
C TRP A 808 -21.43 -1.46 6.68
N THR A 809 -22.13 -0.90 7.67
CA THR A 809 -23.03 0.24 7.45
C THR A 809 -22.26 1.48 6.97
N LEU A 810 -21.09 1.79 7.55
CA LEU A 810 -20.27 2.92 7.09
C LEU A 810 -19.83 2.72 5.63
N ASP A 811 -19.37 1.53 5.27
CA ASP A 811 -18.97 1.21 3.89
C ASP A 811 -20.13 1.34 2.91
N GLU A 812 -21.33 0.88 3.27
CA GLU A 812 -22.52 1.05 2.44
C GLU A 812 -22.93 2.52 2.30
N LEU A 813 -22.84 3.31 3.37
CA LEU A 813 -23.10 4.75 3.32
C LEU A 813 -22.14 5.48 2.38
N THR A 814 -20.86 5.12 2.34
CA THR A 814 -19.88 5.69 1.40
C THR A 814 -20.16 5.28 -0.05
N LYS A 815 -20.73 4.09 -0.28
CA LYS A 815 -21.13 3.62 -1.62
C LYS A 815 -22.41 4.28 -2.11
N ILE A 816 -23.27 4.76 -1.20
CA ILE A 816 -24.49 5.48 -1.57
C ILE A 816 -24.09 6.81 -2.23
N ASN A 817 -24.07 6.79 -3.55
CA ASN A 817 -23.93 7.99 -4.35
C ASN A 817 -25.15 8.88 -4.06
N LEU A 818 -24.93 10.13 -3.62
CA LEU A 818 -25.97 11.11 -3.23
C LEU A 818 -27.05 11.40 -4.29
N THR A 819 -26.94 10.75 -5.46
CA THR A 819 -27.82 10.88 -6.63
C THR A 819 -28.52 9.57 -7.05
N ASN A 820 -28.27 8.43 -6.37
CA ASN A 820 -28.78 7.11 -6.77
C ASN A 820 -29.72 6.49 -5.72
N GLU A 821 -31.04 6.68 -5.92
CA GLU A 821 -32.11 6.15 -5.06
C GLU A 821 -32.05 4.63 -4.84
N LYS A 822 -31.50 3.85 -5.78
CA LYS A 822 -31.46 2.39 -5.69
C LYS A 822 -30.57 1.87 -4.55
N SER A 823 -29.48 2.56 -4.26
CA SER A 823 -28.53 2.17 -3.19
C SER A 823 -29.09 2.39 -1.77
N ILE A 824 -29.99 3.37 -1.61
CA ILE A 824 -30.69 3.62 -0.35
C ILE A 824 -31.68 2.49 -0.06
N VAL A 825 -32.39 2.02 -1.10
CA VAL A 825 -33.35 0.91 -0.97
C VAL A 825 -32.66 -0.36 -0.50
N GLU A 826 -31.49 -0.69 -1.05
CA GLU A 826 -30.73 -1.89 -0.67
C GLU A 826 -30.28 -1.87 0.80
N TYR A 827 -29.83 -0.72 1.31
CA TYR A 827 -29.51 -0.60 2.74
C TYR A 827 -30.76 -0.68 3.62
N LEU A 828 -31.83 0.00 3.22
CA LEU A 828 -33.11 -0.04 3.95
C LEU A 828 -33.65 -1.48 4.04
N ASP A 829 -33.49 -2.30 3.01
CA ASP A 829 -33.83 -3.72 3.04
C ASP A 829 -32.96 -4.51 4.03
N ALA A 830 -31.67 -4.18 4.15
CA ALA A 830 -30.81 -4.77 5.17
C ALA A 830 -31.23 -4.34 6.59
N ALA A 831 -31.60 -3.08 6.80
CA ALA A 831 -32.14 -2.60 8.07
C ALA A 831 -33.47 -3.29 8.43
N ARG A 832 -34.35 -3.55 7.43
CA ARG A 832 -35.55 -4.38 7.62
C ARG A 832 -35.18 -5.79 8.05
N LEU A 833 -34.22 -6.42 7.38
CA LEU A 833 -33.80 -7.78 7.71
C LEU A 833 -33.25 -7.86 9.13
N LEU A 834 -32.42 -6.90 9.54
CA LEU A 834 -31.93 -6.82 10.91
C LEU A 834 -33.07 -6.66 11.92
N ALA A 835 -34.05 -5.81 11.64
CA ALA A 835 -35.25 -5.68 12.48
C ALA A 835 -36.04 -6.99 12.62
N ILE A 836 -36.15 -7.76 11.53
CA ILE A 836 -36.77 -9.09 11.53
C ILE A 836 -35.98 -10.03 12.45
N ARG A 837 -34.64 -10.08 12.36
CA ARG A 837 -33.80 -10.93 13.21
C ARG A 837 -33.88 -10.53 14.68
N THR A 838 -33.90 -9.24 14.99
CA THR A 838 -34.12 -8.74 16.35
C THR A 838 -35.48 -9.19 16.91
N ALA A 839 -36.55 -9.07 16.13
CA ALA A 839 -37.89 -9.53 16.54
C ALA A 839 -37.92 -11.04 16.78
N GLN A 840 -37.32 -11.83 15.88
CA GLN A 840 -37.24 -13.28 16.00
C GLN A 840 -36.43 -13.72 17.23
N MET A 841 -35.32 -13.04 17.53
CA MET A 841 -34.53 -13.27 18.74
C MET A 841 -35.37 -13.01 20.00
N HIS A 842 -36.06 -11.87 20.09
CA HIS A 842 -36.91 -11.57 21.24
C HIS A 842 -38.08 -12.55 21.39
N MET A 843 -38.69 -13.00 20.28
CA MET A 843 -39.71 -14.06 20.32
C MET A 843 -39.14 -15.39 20.82
N ALA A 844 -37.94 -15.77 20.35
CA ALA A 844 -37.26 -16.97 20.82
C ALA A 844 -37.03 -16.90 22.33
N LEU A 845 -36.50 -15.78 22.84
CA LEU A 845 -36.28 -15.56 24.27
C LEU A 845 -37.58 -15.53 25.09
N ALA A 846 -38.64 -14.92 24.57
CA ALA A 846 -39.94 -14.86 25.24
C ALA A 846 -40.62 -16.23 25.37
N ASN A 847 -40.39 -17.13 24.40
CA ASN A 847 -41.02 -18.44 24.33
C ASN A 847 -40.31 -19.51 25.17
N LEU A 848 -39.12 -19.22 25.71
CA LEU A 848 -38.41 -20.12 26.61
C LEU A 848 -39.20 -20.28 27.93
N GLN A 849 -39.40 -21.52 28.37
CA GLN A 849 -40.25 -21.86 29.52
C GLN A 849 -39.48 -22.03 30.83
N SER A 850 -38.13 -22.09 30.78
CA SER A 850 -37.29 -22.21 31.97
C SER A 850 -37.49 -21.01 32.90
N GLU A 851 -37.45 -21.24 34.22
CA GLU A 851 -37.75 -20.22 35.23
C GLU A 851 -37.00 -18.91 35.01
N ASP A 852 -35.70 -18.96 34.68
CA ASP A 852 -34.83 -17.81 34.43
C ASP A 852 -35.24 -16.96 33.20
N PHE A 853 -35.86 -17.59 32.20
CA PHE A 853 -36.21 -16.96 30.91
C PHE A 853 -37.69 -16.64 30.76
N ALA A 854 -38.57 -17.36 31.45
CA ALA A 854 -40.01 -17.27 31.28
C ALA A 854 -40.49 -15.80 31.30
N ALA A 855 -41.13 -15.38 30.20
CA ALA A 855 -41.61 -14.03 30.02
C ALA A 855 -42.57 -13.65 31.16
N GLN A 856 -42.40 -12.46 31.71
CA GLN A 856 -43.25 -11.94 32.78
C GLN A 856 -44.02 -10.72 32.27
N PRO A 857 -45.32 -10.59 32.56
CA PRO A 857 -46.02 -9.32 32.35
C PRO A 857 -45.29 -8.16 33.04
N ALA A 858 -45.38 -6.98 32.44
CA ALA A 858 -45.00 -5.75 33.10
C ALA A 858 -45.79 -5.57 34.41
N SER A 859 -45.20 -4.88 35.38
CA SER A 859 -45.89 -4.47 36.60
C SER A 859 -45.57 -3.01 36.89
N SER A 860 -46.44 -2.35 37.66
CA SER A 860 -46.22 -0.96 38.06
C SER A 860 -44.90 -0.81 38.81
N GLU A 861 -44.52 -1.80 39.64
CA GLU A 861 -43.25 -1.77 40.37
C GLU A 861 -42.04 -1.76 39.42
N LYS A 862 -42.08 -2.54 38.33
CA LYS A 862 -40.99 -2.58 37.34
C LYS A 862 -40.86 -1.27 36.57
N LEU A 863 -41.99 -0.69 36.17
CA LEU A 863 -42.02 0.60 35.46
C LEU A 863 -41.53 1.74 36.36
N ILE A 864 -41.92 1.74 37.63
CA ILE A 864 -41.42 2.70 38.63
C ILE A 864 -39.91 2.50 38.84
N ALA A 865 -39.43 1.26 38.96
CA ALA A 865 -38.02 0.98 39.13
C ALA A 865 -37.17 1.44 37.93
N ASP A 866 -37.66 1.23 36.70
CA ASP A 866 -37.01 1.74 35.49
C ASP A 866 -36.99 3.28 35.46
N ALA A 867 -38.10 3.93 35.83
CA ALA A 867 -38.17 5.38 35.94
C ALA A 867 -37.21 5.94 37.00
N ASP A 868 -37.13 5.31 38.17
CA ASP A 868 -36.21 5.71 39.24
C ASP A 868 -34.74 5.56 38.83
N ARG A 869 -34.40 4.49 38.12
CA ARG A 869 -33.06 4.32 37.54
C ARG A 869 -32.75 5.44 36.55
N LEU A 870 -33.68 5.77 35.66
CA LEU A 870 -33.51 6.88 34.71
C LEU A 870 -33.34 8.22 35.44
N ARG A 871 -34.14 8.52 36.47
CA ARG A 871 -33.98 9.74 37.30
C ARG A 871 -32.61 9.80 37.99
N ALA A 872 -32.13 8.67 38.49
CA ALA A 872 -30.80 8.58 39.10
C ALA A 872 -29.71 8.86 38.06
N GLN A 873 -29.81 8.25 36.89
CA GLN A 873 -28.85 8.44 35.80
C GLN A 873 -28.83 9.87 35.26
N ILE A 874 -29.99 10.52 35.11
CA ILE A 874 -30.09 11.95 34.77
C ILE A 874 -29.30 12.78 35.78
N ARG A 875 -29.50 12.53 37.09
CA ARG A 875 -28.81 13.26 38.16
C ARG A 875 -27.29 13.09 38.10
N VAL A 876 -26.82 11.86 37.95
CA VAL A 876 -25.39 11.54 37.87
C VAL A 876 -24.76 12.19 36.63
N THR A 877 -25.39 12.04 35.47
CA THR A 877 -24.89 12.58 34.20
C THR A 877 -24.80 14.10 34.24
N LEU A 878 -25.84 14.79 34.71
CA LEU A 878 -25.82 16.26 34.80
C LEU A 878 -24.82 16.77 35.84
N SER A 879 -24.60 16.02 36.92
CA SER A 879 -23.56 16.35 37.90
C SER A 879 -22.16 16.24 37.27
N LEU A 880 -21.91 15.16 36.52
CA LEU A 880 -20.64 14.95 35.81
C LEU A 880 -20.42 16.01 34.73
N LEU A 881 -21.44 16.29 33.91
CA LEU A 881 -21.38 17.33 32.87
C LEU A 881 -21.11 18.70 33.48
N ARG A 882 -21.72 19.03 34.63
CA ARG A 882 -21.46 20.28 35.35
C ARG A 882 -20.03 20.34 35.89
N GLN A 883 -19.50 19.23 36.39
CA GLN A 883 -18.14 19.15 36.90
C GLN A 883 -17.11 19.38 35.78
N LYS A 884 -17.32 18.79 34.60
CA LYS A 884 -16.43 18.90 33.44
C LYS A 884 -16.74 20.07 32.51
N PHE A 885 -17.69 20.93 32.88
CA PHE A 885 -18.20 21.98 31.99
C PHE A 885 -17.11 22.97 31.54
N GLY A 886 -16.15 23.28 32.41
CA GLY A 886 -15.02 24.16 32.10
C GLY A 886 -13.97 23.55 31.18
N ASP A 887 -14.01 22.23 31.00
CA ASP A 887 -13.04 21.47 30.19
C ASP A 887 -13.61 21.12 28.79
N LEU A 888 -14.79 21.62 28.45
CA LEU A 888 -15.46 21.36 27.17
C LEU A 888 -14.89 22.25 26.05
N GLY A 889 -14.75 21.70 24.84
CA GLY A 889 -14.47 22.48 23.63
C GLY A 889 -15.60 23.44 23.27
N ASP A 890 -15.27 24.53 22.58
CA ASP A 890 -16.18 25.66 22.28
C ASP A 890 -17.50 25.19 21.62
N GLU A 891 -17.45 24.20 20.73
CA GLU A 891 -18.63 23.66 20.05
C GLU A 891 -19.63 22.95 20.99
N ASN A 892 -19.15 22.42 22.12
CA ASN A 892 -19.93 21.66 23.08
C ASN A 892 -20.57 22.52 24.18
N VAL A 893 -20.08 23.74 24.40
CA VAL A 893 -20.50 24.62 25.50
C VAL A 893 -21.99 24.96 25.43
N VAL A 894 -22.49 25.37 24.25
CA VAL A 894 -23.89 25.79 24.07
C VAL A 894 -24.87 24.60 24.20
N PRO A 895 -24.65 23.45 23.54
CA PRO A 895 -25.47 22.26 23.75
C PRO A 895 -25.45 21.77 25.21
N ALA A 896 -24.27 21.74 25.87
CA ALA A 896 -24.16 21.32 27.25
C ALA A 896 -24.92 22.25 28.21
N ALA A 897 -24.83 23.57 28.02
CA ALA A 897 -25.59 24.54 28.80
C ALA A 897 -27.09 24.37 28.62
N SER A 898 -27.52 24.14 27.37
CA SER A 898 -28.92 23.87 27.02
C SER A 898 -29.41 22.60 27.70
N LEU A 899 -28.63 21.53 27.70
CA LEU A 899 -28.99 20.26 28.34
C LEU A 899 -29.13 20.40 29.86
N LEU A 900 -28.20 21.11 30.50
CA LEU A 900 -28.26 21.41 31.94
C LEU A 900 -29.53 22.16 32.35
N ALA A 901 -30.10 22.98 31.45
CA ALA A 901 -31.35 23.70 31.67
C ALA A 901 -32.61 22.84 31.46
N GLN A 902 -32.52 21.67 30.82
CA GLN A 902 -33.65 20.82 30.46
C GLN A 902 -33.90 19.66 31.44
N ARG A 903 -33.38 19.75 32.67
CA ARG A 903 -33.56 18.74 33.73
C ARG A 903 -35.02 18.33 33.93
N ASP A 904 -35.92 19.32 33.98
CA ASP A 904 -37.34 19.06 34.26
C ASP A 904 -38.01 18.30 33.12
N ARG A 905 -37.63 18.58 31.86
CA ARG A 905 -38.13 17.83 30.71
C ARG A 905 -37.63 16.39 30.68
N MET A 906 -36.35 16.14 30.99
CA MET A 906 -35.82 14.78 31.12
C MET A 906 -36.52 14.02 32.25
N THR A 907 -36.78 14.68 33.37
CA THR A 907 -37.50 14.09 34.50
C THR A 907 -38.94 13.76 34.13
N ALA A 908 -39.62 14.62 33.36
CA ALA A 908 -40.97 14.37 32.88
C ALA A 908 -41.07 13.12 31.97
N ILE A 909 -40.03 12.79 31.21
CA ILE A 909 -39.96 11.54 30.43
C ILE A 909 -39.94 10.32 31.37
N ALA A 910 -39.14 10.38 32.45
CA ALA A 910 -39.13 9.32 33.47
C ALA A 910 -40.47 9.22 34.22
N ASP A 911 -41.12 10.34 34.51
CA ASP A 911 -42.43 10.38 35.17
C ASP A 911 -43.51 9.73 34.31
N ARG A 912 -43.48 9.95 32.99
CA ARG A 912 -44.38 9.26 32.06
C ARG A 912 -44.19 7.77 32.08
N LEU A 913 -42.95 7.28 32.08
CA LEU A 913 -42.65 5.85 32.15
C LEU A 913 -43.30 5.20 33.38
N ALA A 914 -43.21 5.85 34.55
CA ALA A 914 -43.84 5.37 35.78
C ALA A 914 -45.38 5.37 35.75
N SER A 915 -45.99 6.20 34.89
CA SER A 915 -47.45 6.36 34.78
C SER A 915 -48.12 5.40 33.78
N ILE A 916 -47.34 4.60 33.05
CA ILE A 916 -47.87 3.69 32.02
C ILE A 916 -48.67 2.56 32.67
N PRO A 917 -49.92 2.29 32.23
CA PRO A 917 -50.66 1.13 32.69
C PRO A 917 -49.91 -0.17 32.34
N PRO A 918 -49.65 -1.08 33.32
CA PRO A 918 -48.84 -2.28 33.09
C PRO A 918 -49.33 -3.17 31.95
N GLU A 919 -50.64 -3.24 31.73
CA GLU A 919 -51.27 -3.99 30.64
C GLU A 919 -50.90 -3.49 29.24
N LEU A 920 -50.41 -2.25 29.12
CA LEU A 920 -49.95 -1.65 27.86
C LEU A 920 -48.42 -1.69 27.70
N ALA A 921 -47.68 -2.12 28.72
CA ALA A 921 -46.22 -2.13 28.71
C ALA A 921 -45.59 -3.43 28.16
N GLY A 922 -46.42 -4.45 27.89
CA GLY A 922 -45.97 -5.72 27.32
C GLY A 922 -45.31 -6.65 28.32
N GLN A 923 -44.32 -7.42 27.87
CA GLN A 923 -43.65 -8.45 28.67
C GLN A 923 -42.17 -8.12 28.86
N TRP A 924 -41.66 -8.47 30.04
CA TRP A 924 -40.26 -8.44 30.40
C TRP A 924 -39.67 -9.82 30.09
N ILE A 925 -38.62 -9.83 29.27
CA ILE A 925 -37.95 -11.03 28.80
C ILE A 925 -36.45 -10.92 29.07
N ARG A 926 -35.69 -12.01 28.88
CA ARG A 926 -34.23 -11.89 28.73
C ARG A 926 -33.95 -11.16 27.42
N ILE A 927 -32.99 -10.24 27.45
CA ILE A 927 -32.60 -9.39 26.33
C ILE A 927 -31.08 -9.49 26.14
N HIS A 928 -30.55 -8.99 25.02
CA HIS A 928 -29.11 -8.92 24.79
C HIS A 928 -28.44 -7.92 25.73
N GLY A 929 -29.08 -6.77 26.00
CA GLY A 929 -28.66 -5.83 27.05
C GLY A 929 -27.47 -4.92 26.73
N ASP A 930 -26.83 -5.07 25.57
CA ASP A 930 -25.92 -4.10 24.95
C ASP A 930 -25.95 -4.23 23.41
N TYR A 931 -27.15 -4.16 22.84
CA TYR A 931 -27.35 -4.45 21.42
C TYR A 931 -27.08 -3.20 20.56
N HIS A 932 -26.09 -3.30 19.66
CA HIS A 932 -25.72 -2.26 18.71
C HIS A 932 -25.08 -2.88 17.44
N LEU A 933 -24.78 -2.07 16.43
CA LEU A 933 -24.27 -2.55 15.13
C LEU A 933 -22.93 -3.29 15.22
N GLY A 934 -22.15 -3.06 16.27
CA GLY A 934 -20.90 -3.79 16.52
C GLY A 934 -21.11 -5.23 17.01
N GLN A 935 -22.32 -5.54 17.51
CA GLN A 935 -22.68 -6.88 18.00
C GLN A 935 -23.48 -7.70 16.99
N VAL A 936 -23.45 -7.29 15.72
CA VAL A 936 -24.05 -8.03 14.61
C VAL A 936 -23.02 -8.19 13.51
N LEU A 937 -22.96 -9.38 12.92
CA LEU A 937 -22.13 -9.68 11.76
C LEU A 937 -22.99 -9.73 10.52
N ARG A 938 -22.52 -9.12 9.43
CA ARG A 938 -23.15 -9.25 8.12
C ARG A 938 -22.64 -10.51 7.43
N THR A 939 -23.48 -11.53 7.27
CA THR A 939 -23.17 -12.71 6.44
C THR A 939 -23.46 -12.40 4.96
N GLU A 940 -23.37 -13.34 4.01
CA GLU A 940 -23.63 -12.98 2.59
C GLU A 940 -25.02 -12.38 2.37
N ASN A 941 -26.06 -12.98 2.96
CA ASN A 941 -27.46 -12.58 2.78
C ASN A 941 -28.27 -12.45 4.08
N ASP A 942 -27.62 -12.49 5.26
CA ASP A 942 -28.30 -12.34 6.55
C ASP A 942 -27.45 -11.57 7.60
N PHE A 943 -27.97 -11.50 8.83
CA PHE A 943 -27.27 -11.04 10.02
C PHE A 943 -27.15 -12.16 11.06
N THR A 944 -26.04 -12.16 11.79
CA THR A 944 -25.80 -13.04 12.94
C THR A 944 -25.51 -12.18 14.16
N ILE A 945 -26.21 -12.42 15.27
CA ILE A 945 -26.11 -11.65 16.52
C ILE A 945 -25.08 -12.30 17.44
N LEU A 946 -24.19 -11.49 18.03
CA LEU A 946 -23.08 -11.93 18.87
C LEU A 946 -23.17 -11.34 20.29
N ASP A 947 -22.33 -11.85 21.19
CA ASP A 947 -21.93 -11.23 22.46
C ASP A 947 -23.08 -10.84 23.40
N PHE A 948 -23.74 -11.84 23.96
CA PHE A 948 -24.86 -11.65 24.89
C PHE A 948 -24.41 -11.30 26.32
N GLU A 949 -23.17 -10.84 26.52
CA GLU A 949 -22.64 -10.47 27.84
C GLU A 949 -23.40 -9.31 28.49
N GLY A 950 -24.00 -8.42 27.69
CA GLY A 950 -24.60 -7.17 28.15
C GLY A 950 -23.55 -6.15 28.63
N GLU A 951 -23.99 -5.01 29.15
CA GLU A 951 -23.08 -3.93 29.57
C GLU A 951 -22.05 -4.38 30.63
N PRO A 952 -20.73 -4.37 30.33
CA PRO A 952 -19.70 -4.94 31.20
C PRO A 952 -19.56 -4.28 32.57
N VAL A 953 -20.07 -3.06 32.73
CA VAL A 953 -20.02 -2.30 34.00
C VAL A 953 -21.04 -2.77 35.03
N LYS A 954 -22.06 -3.54 34.62
CA LYS A 954 -23.10 -4.08 35.52
C LYS A 954 -22.65 -5.42 36.09
N ALA A 955 -23.13 -5.81 37.26
CA ALA A 955 -22.86 -7.15 37.78
C ALA A 955 -23.63 -8.23 36.98
N LEU A 956 -23.12 -9.47 36.93
CA LEU A 956 -23.79 -10.58 36.21
C LEU A 956 -25.27 -10.74 36.59
N GLU A 957 -25.62 -10.64 37.87
CA GLU A 957 -27.01 -10.73 38.33
C GLU A 957 -27.92 -9.66 37.72
N GLU A 958 -27.40 -8.45 37.51
CA GLU A 958 -28.15 -7.36 36.90
C GLU A 958 -28.31 -7.56 35.39
N ARG A 959 -27.25 -8.03 34.72
CA ARG A 959 -27.28 -8.43 33.30
C ARG A 959 -28.22 -9.62 33.06
N ARG A 960 -28.48 -10.42 34.11
CA ARG A 960 -29.43 -11.56 34.11
C ARG A 960 -30.90 -11.19 34.32
N LYS A 961 -31.23 -9.96 34.68
CA LYS A 961 -32.62 -9.55 34.90
C LYS A 961 -33.42 -9.57 33.61
N ARG A 962 -34.71 -9.88 33.73
CA ARG A 962 -35.67 -9.67 32.64
C ARG A 962 -35.94 -8.18 32.52
N GLN A 963 -36.00 -7.68 31.30
CA GLN A 963 -36.18 -6.26 31.00
C GLN A 963 -37.12 -6.10 29.81
N SER A 964 -37.54 -4.87 29.55
CA SER A 964 -38.30 -4.58 28.34
C SER A 964 -37.42 -4.79 27.10
N PRO A 965 -37.89 -5.51 26.07
CA PRO A 965 -37.15 -5.69 24.81
C PRO A 965 -36.95 -4.39 24.03
N LEU A 966 -37.69 -3.33 24.37
CA LEU A 966 -37.49 -2.00 23.79
C LEU A 966 -36.13 -1.38 24.16
N ARG A 967 -35.42 -1.92 25.15
CA ARG A 967 -34.05 -1.49 25.48
C ARG A 967 -33.04 -1.87 24.39
N ASP A 968 -33.11 -3.09 23.87
CA ASP A 968 -32.26 -3.52 22.75
C ASP A 968 -32.61 -2.73 21.47
N VAL A 969 -33.90 -2.44 21.25
CA VAL A 969 -34.35 -1.58 20.15
C VAL A 969 -33.79 -0.16 20.30
N ALA A 970 -33.86 0.43 21.49
CA ALA A 970 -33.27 1.73 21.76
C ALA A 970 -31.76 1.75 21.52
N GLY A 971 -31.05 0.70 21.93
CA GLY A 971 -29.62 0.52 21.66
C GLY A 971 -29.29 0.53 20.17
N MET A 972 -30.02 -0.25 19.36
CA MET A 972 -29.80 -0.31 17.92
C MET A 972 -30.13 1.02 17.21
N LEU A 973 -31.23 1.68 17.59
CA LEU A 973 -31.58 3.00 17.04
C LEU A 973 -30.49 4.04 17.35
N ARG A 974 -30.00 4.08 18.59
CA ARG A 974 -28.85 4.93 18.95
C ARG A 974 -27.59 4.58 18.15
N SER A 975 -27.36 3.29 17.88
CA SER A 975 -26.25 2.86 17.04
C SER A 975 -26.33 3.41 15.62
N PHE A 976 -27.52 3.50 15.01
CA PHE A 976 -27.71 4.15 13.71
C PHE A 976 -27.44 5.66 13.78
N SER A 977 -27.89 6.35 14.83
CA SER A 977 -27.55 7.76 15.06
C SER A 977 -26.04 7.99 15.15
N TYR A 978 -25.31 7.10 15.83
CA TYR A 978 -23.85 7.19 15.94
C TYR A 978 -23.16 7.01 14.60
N VAL A 979 -23.63 6.07 13.77
CA VAL A 979 -23.09 5.89 12.42
C VAL A 979 -23.39 7.11 11.55
N ALA A 980 -24.61 7.66 11.61
CA ALA A 980 -24.98 8.88 10.89
C ALA A 980 -24.06 10.04 11.26
N ALA A 981 -23.80 10.23 12.55
CA ALA A 981 -22.92 11.30 13.03
C ALA A 981 -21.45 11.07 12.66
N ALA A 982 -20.94 9.84 12.76
CA ALA A 982 -19.59 9.50 12.32
C ALA A 982 -19.41 9.74 10.82
N PHE A 983 -20.40 9.38 10.01
CA PHE A 983 -20.40 9.66 8.58
C PHE A 983 -20.45 11.17 8.29
N ALA A 984 -21.33 11.92 8.95
CA ALA A 984 -21.45 13.37 8.80
C ALA A 984 -20.17 14.13 9.20
N HIS A 985 -19.42 13.60 10.17
CA HIS A 985 -18.13 14.17 10.58
C HIS A 985 -17.08 14.06 9.47
N VAL A 986 -17.08 12.95 8.72
CA VAL A 986 -16.17 12.73 7.58
C VAL A 986 -16.69 13.40 6.29
N HIS A 987 -18.01 13.51 6.14
CA HIS A 987 -18.70 14.06 4.96
C HIS A 987 -19.67 15.20 5.34
N PRO A 988 -19.18 16.39 5.73
CA PRO A 988 -20.02 17.51 6.17
C PRO A 988 -21.03 17.96 5.10
N GLU A 989 -20.70 17.81 3.82
CA GLU A 989 -21.55 18.13 2.67
C GLU A 989 -22.82 17.27 2.60
N ALA A 990 -22.80 16.08 3.19
CA ALA A 990 -23.91 15.13 3.18
C ALA A 990 -24.82 15.26 4.41
N ALA A 991 -24.58 16.23 5.31
CA ALA A 991 -25.27 16.34 6.60
C ALA A 991 -26.80 16.41 6.50
N SER A 992 -27.36 17.09 5.49
CA SER A 992 -28.82 17.14 5.30
C SER A 992 -29.40 15.79 4.86
N TRP A 993 -28.68 15.09 3.98
CA TRP A 993 -29.10 13.80 3.45
C TRP A 993 -28.99 12.70 4.52
N ILE A 994 -27.89 12.65 5.27
CA ILE A 994 -27.67 11.61 6.29
C ILE A 994 -28.70 11.69 7.43
N ASN A 995 -29.17 12.90 7.77
CA ASN A 995 -30.28 13.08 8.71
C ASN A 995 -31.61 12.49 8.17
N SER A 996 -31.85 12.59 6.86
CA SER A 996 -33.01 11.96 6.20
C SER A 996 -32.87 10.44 6.16
N TRP A 997 -31.65 9.94 5.92
CA TRP A 997 -31.35 8.52 5.97
C TRP A 997 -31.58 7.95 7.39
N GLU A 998 -31.07 8.63 8.42
CA GLU A 998 -31.23 8.21 9.82
C GLU A 998 -32.71 8.06 10.16
N ARG A 999 -33.51 9.08 9.85
CA ARG A 999 -34.97 9.02 10.05
C ARG A 999 -35.61 7.85 9.34
N SER A 1000 -35.23 7.60 8.08
CA SER A 1000 -35.76 6.50 7.27
C SER A 1000 -35.41 5.14 7.86
N VAL A 1001 -34.17 4.97 8.33
CA VAL A 1001 -33.71 3.74 8.97
C VAL A 1001 -34.37 3.52 10.33
N HIS A 1002 -34.58 4.59 11.10
CA HIS A 1002 -35.29 4.48 12.38
C HIS A 1002 -36.74 4.03 12.19
N GLU A 1003 -37.45 4.67 11.26
CA GLU A 1003 -38.83 4.34 10.92
C GLU A 1003 -38.94 2.90 10.41
N ILE A 1004 -38.11 2.53 9.42
CA ILE A 1004 -38.17 1.21 8.79
C ILE A 1004 -37.84 0.08 9.77
N TYR A 1005 -36.86 0.31 10.67
CA TYR A 1005 -36.44 -0.67 11.65
C TYR A 1005 -37.54 -0.87 12.70
N LEU A 1006 -38.07 0.23 13.24
CA LEU A 1006 -39.10 0.19 14.28
C LEU A 1006 -40.41 -0.42 13.75
N ASP A 1007 -40.89 0.03 12.59
CA ASP A 1007 -42.11 -0.47 11.98
C ASP A 1007 -42.01 -1.96 11.66
N THR A 1008 -40.88 -2.40 11.12
CA THR A 1008 -40.64 -3.80 10.79
C THR A 1008 -40.56 -4.66 12.05
N TYR A 1009 -39.87 -4.20 13.09
CA TYR A 1009 -39.78 -4.88 14.37
C TYR A 1009 -41.15 -5.07 15.03
N ILE A 1010 -41.94 -4.00 15.12
CA ILE A 1010 -43.27 -4.01 15.75
C ILE A 1010 -44.25 -4.89 14.95
N SER A 1011 -44.22 -4.79 13.62
CA SER A 1011 -45.07 -5.60 12.73
C SER A 1011 -44.80 -7.10 12.89
N ASN A 1012 -43.53 -7.51 13.04
CA ASN A 1012 -43.16 -8.90 13.24
C ASN A 1012 -43.61 -9.44 14.60
N LEU A 1013 -43.57 -8.62 15.64
CA LEU A 1013 -44.08 -8.99 16.97
C LEU A 1013 -45.61 -8.91 17.09
N ARG A 1014 -46.30 -8.36 16.08
CA ARG A 1014 -47.75 -8.08 16.11
C ARG A 1014 -48.17 -7.22 17.31
N LEU A 1015 -47.27 -6.34 17.77
CA LEU A 1015 -47.56 -5.41 18.87
C LEU A 1015 -48.29 -4.17 18.31
N PRO A 1016 -49.31 -3.63 18.99
CA PRO A 1016 -49.88 -2.34 18.61
C PRO A 1016 -48.92 -1.20 18.98
N LEU A 1017 -48.63 -0.30 18.03
CA LEU A 1017 -47.98 0.99 18.30
C LEU A 1017 -48.92 1.88 19.12
N THR A 1018 -48.86 1.74 20.45
CA THR A 1018 -49.62 2.56 21.40
C THR A 1018 -48.79 3.74 21.88
N GLY A 1019 -49.45 4.77 22.41
CA GLY A 1019 -48.75 5.88 23.10
C GLY A 1019 -47.87 5.40 24.27
N ALA A 1020 -48.22 4.27 24.89
CA ALA A 1020 -47.39 3.62 25.92
C ALA A 1020 -46.06 3.10 25.35
N THR A 1021 -46.08 2.43 24.19
CA THR A 1021 -44.87 1.90 23.55
C THR A 1021 -43.91 3.03 23.16
N GLN A 1022 -44.45 4.14 22.62
CA GLN A 1022 -43.65 5.32 22.28
C GLN A 1022 -43.04 5.97 23.52
N ALA A 1023 -43.81 6.09 24.61
CA ALA A 1023 -43.31 6.65 25.87
C ALA A 1023 -42.19 5.79 26.49
N MET A 1024 -42.32 4.45 26.44
CA MET A 1024 -41.26 3.55 26.88
C MET A 1024 -40.00 3.67 26.02
N LEU A 1025 -40.15 3.66 24.70
CA LEU A 1025 -39.02 3.78 23.77
C LEU A 1025 -38.29 5.12 23.99
N ALA A 1026 -39.01 6.23 24.15
CA ALA A 1026 -38.42 7.53 24.43
C ALA A 1026 -37.61 7.53 25.74
N ALA A 1027 -38.12 6.88 26.79
CA ALA A 1027 -37.42 6.77 28.07
C ALA A 1027 -36.14 5.92 27.95
N TYR A 1028 -36.18 4.79 27.24
CA TYR A 1028 -35.01 3.93 27.06
C TYR A 1028 -33.97 4.50 26.07
N LEU A 1029 -34.40 5.26 25.05
CA LEU A 1029 -33.50 6.04 24.19
C LEU A 1029 -32.76 7.10 25.02
N LEU A 1030 -33.47 7.80 25.90
CA LEU A 1030 -32.86 8.77 26.81
C LEU A 1030 -31.87 8.10 27.77
N GLU A 1031 -32.24 6.95 28.34
CA GLU A 1031 -31.36 6.18 29.24
C GLU A 1031 -30.05 5.78 28.55
N LYS A 1032 -30.12 5.26 27.31
CA LYS A 1032 -28.93 4.89 26.52
C LYS A 1032 -28.11 6.12 26.14
N ALA A 1033 -28.75 7.21 25.73
CA ALA A 1033 -28.05 8.44 25.37
C ALA A 1033 -27.34 9.10 26.58
N LEU A 1034 -27.90 9.00 27.78
CA LEU A 1034 -27.24 9.44 29.02
C LEU A 1034 -26.05 8.56 29.40
N TYR A 1035 -26.14 7.25 29.16
CA TYR A 1035 -25.01 6.32 29.35
C TYR A 1035 -23.85 6.68 28.41
N GLU A 1036 -24.16 6.87 27.13
CA GLU A 1036 -23.22 7.30 26.10
C GLU A 1036 -22.56 8.64 26.46
N LEU A 1037 -23.34 9.64 26.90
CA LEU A 1037 -22.79 10.92 27.33
C LEU A 1037 -21.79 10.76 28.49
N GLN A 1038 -22.09 9.93 29.48
CA GLN A 1038 -21.15 9.66 30.59
C GLN A 1038 -19.88 8.96 30.09
N TYR A 1039 -20.01 8.05 29.13
CA TYR A 1039 -18.87 7.34 28.56
C TYR A 1039 -17.95 8.30 27.79
N GLU A 1040 -18.50 9.08 26.86
CA GLU A 1040 -17.75 10.04 26.03
C GLU A 1040 -17.10 11.15 26.88
N LEU A 1041 -17.81 11.66 27.91
CA LEU A 1041 -17.26 12.63 28.88
C LEU A 1041 -15.99 12.13 29.58
N ASN A 1042 -15.82 10.82 29.72
CA ASN A 1042 -14.70 10.23 30.45
C ASN A 1042 -13.58 9.71 29.54
N HIS A 1043 -13.85 9.42 28.27
CA HIS A 1043 -12.89 8.71 27.42
C HIS A 1043 -12.61 9.38 26.07
N ARG A 1044 -13.52 10.18 25.51
CA ARG A 1044 -13.50 10.64 24.11
C ARG A 1044 -14.20 12.00 23.94
N PRO A 1045 -13.58 13.10 24.41
CA PRO A 1045 -14.21 14.42 24.40
C PRO A 1045 -14.57 14.93 22.98
N ASP A 1046 -13.88 14.48 21.93
CA ASP A 1046 -14.13 14.91 20.54
C ASP A 1046 -15.48 14.41 19.98
N TRP A 1047 -16.08 13.38 20.57
CA TRP A 1047 -17.34 12.78 20.12
C TRP A 1047 -18.56 13.23 20.95
N LEU A 1048 -18.34 14.12 21.92
CA LEU A 1048 -19.33 14.56 22.89
C LEU A 1048 -20.58 15.20 22.27
N MET A 1049 -20.43 15.82 21.10
CA MET A 1049 -21.53 16.46 20.36
C MET A 1049 -22.67 15.49 20.03
N ILE A 1050 -22.35 14.22 19.76
CA ILE A 1050 -23.31 13.21 19.30
C ILE A 1050 -24.36 12.89 20.37
N PRO A 1051 -23.98 12.43 21.60
CA PRO A 1051 -24.96 12.20 22.65
C PRO A 1051 -25.60 13.51 23.17
N LEU A 1052 -24.91 14.65 23.15
CA LEU A 1052 -25.50 15.94 23.55
C LEU A 1052 -26.66 16.35 22.65
N GLN A 1053 -26.46 16.34 21.33
CA GLN A 1053 -27.50 16.67 20.36
C GLN A 1053 -28.63 15.64 20.38
N GLY A 1054 -28.30 14.35 20.47
CA GLY A 1054 -29.29 13.27 20.54
C GLY A 1054 -30.24 13.43 21.73
N ILE A 1055 -29.72 13.76 22.92
CA ILE A 1055 -30.57 13.99 24.10
C ILE A 1055 -31.47 15.23 23.91
N LEU A 1056 -30.91 16.33 23.39
CA LEU A 1056 -31.69 17.55 23.14
C LEU A 1056 -32.83 17.31 22.14
N GLN A 1057 -32.59 16.51 21.10
CA GLN A 1057 -33.61 16.12 20.13
C GLN A 1057 -34.70 15.26 20.77
N LEU A 1058 -34.33 14.23 21.55
CA LEU A 1058 -35.30 13.38 22.27
C LEU A 1058 -36.19 14.20 23.22
N ILE A 1059 -35.62 15.21 23.88
CA ILE A 1059 -36.36 16.13 24.76
C ILE A 1059 -37.30 17.05 23.96
N ALA A 1060 -36.90 17.47 22.76
CA ALA A 1060 -37.69 18.34 21.89
C ALA A 1060 -38.89 17.59 21.26
N GLU A 1061 -38.69 16.32 20.91
CA GLU A 1061 -39.72 15.44 20.34
C GLU A 1061 -40.69 14.91 21.39
N ALA A 1062 -40.30 14.90 22.67
CA ALA A 1062 -41.21 14.58 23.77
C ALA A 1062 -42.31 15.66 23.86
N PRO A 1063 -43.61 15.29 23.76
CA PRO A 1063 -44.70 16.26 23.86
C PRO A 1063 -44.61 17.04 25.17
N PRO A 1064 -44.95 18.34 25.26
CA PRO A 1064 -44.87 19.09 26.52
C PRO A 1064 -45.80 18.48 27.57
N SER A 1065 -45.36 18.45 28.83
CA SER A 1065 -46.22 18.08 29.96
C SER A 1065 -47.35 19.09 30.08
N SER A 1066 -48.60 18.61 29.99
CA SER A 1066 -49.80 19.35 30.38
C SER A 1066 -49.82 19.61 31.88
#